data_AF-A0A2B7ZIB7-F1
#
_entry.id   AF-A0A2B7ZIB7-F1
#
_cell.length_a   1.000
_cell.length_b   1.000
_cell.length_c   1.000
_cell.angle_alpha   90.00
_cell.angle_beta   90.00
_cell.angle_gamma   90.00
#
_symmetry.space_group_name_H-M   'P 1'
#
loop_
_entity.id
_entity.type
_entity.pdbx_description
1 polymer ?
#
loop_
_entity_poly.entity_id
_entity_poly.type
_entity_poly.pdbx_seq_one_letter_code
_entity_poly.pdbx_strand_id
1 'polypeptide(L)'
;MPGEIIDKANPKALPSYLPELIDELAVQLSRTSLDENVSRSLQKFQRAANYIAAAMIFLQDNAYLERELKSDDIKPRLLGHWGTCPGLTFVYSHLNYLICEHDLDMIYVVGPGHGAPGILAALWMEGSLERFYPDYSRDRKGLTKLITTFSTTGGFPSHINAETPGAIHEGGELGYALSVSFGAVMDKPDLIVTCIIGDGEAESGPTATSWHGFKYIDPAESGAVLPILHLNGFKISERTVFGCMDDRELIALFIGYGYQPRIIDDLEHIDADFNAALEWALGEICKIQRAARSGNPIMKPRWPVLILRTPKGWTGPKQIHGQIVEGSFKAHQVPLPAVKKDKEELKALNEWLSSYKPQELFTEDGGVIGDINAIIPRNDLKKMGQRAEVYESYKALKLPDWKKFGVEKGKQESSMKAIAELIDQVFVDNPNSVRLFSPDELESNKLGGALAHTGRNFQWDQFANAQGGRVIEVLSEHMCQGFLQGYTLTGRVGIFPSYESFLGIIHTMMVQFCKFTKMGRETRWRRDISSINYIETSTWARQEHNGFSHQNPSFISAVLNIKPNAARVYLPPDANTFLCTLNHCLKSKNHVNLMVGSKQPTPVFLSPDEAEGHCRAGGSVWKFASTDEGRDPDVVLVGIGTELTFEVIRAAALLRERVPELRVRVVNVTDLMILSRETSHPHALSDEAFNALFTAERPIHFNYHGYETEMKGLLFGRPQMERVTIASYMEEGSTTTPFDMMLANRVSRFHVAQAAVRGGAIRNEDVRIRRQELLSEFAHDMNETRKYILRHHKDPDDIDIDRNGSAKSYLDRSTHSDVRQPPNNFPSPYRLKERQQQQQIFPTPPLSAIMAALNKIAANSPSRQNPSELETSLAGALSDLETNTPDLKAALRPLQFVSAREIEVGHGKKAIVIFVPVPLLQGFHKVQQRLTRELEKKFSDRHVLILASRRILPRPKRSARSRSSQTQKRPRSRTLTAVHEAILTDIVYPVEIVGKRLRTKEDGTKVLKVILHEKERGGVDHRLDAYGEVYRRLTGRGVRFEFPQSSATEF
;
A
#
# COMPACT_ATOMS: atom_id res chain seq x y z
N MET A 1 4.24 18.79 -30.51
CA MET A 1 2.78 18.93 -30.60
C MET A 1 2.37 19.76 -29.41
N PRO A 2 1.67 20.90 -29.56
CA PRO A 2 1.04 21.49 -28.39
C PRO A 2 0.15 20.44 -27.71
N GLY A 3 -0.01 20.53 -26.39
CA GLY A 3 -0.93 19.67 -25.63
C GLY A 3 -2.39 19.84 -26.08
N GLU A 4 -3.32 19.26 -25.33
CA GLU A 4 -4.76 19.45 -25.55
C GLU A 4 -5.10 20.95 -25.69
N ILE A 5 -5.76 21.32 -26.80
CA ILE A 5 -6.22 22.68 -27.05
C ILE A 5 -7.70 22.73 -26.68
N ILE A 6 -8.01 23.45 -25.61
CA ILE A 6 -9.38 23.77 -25.22
C ILE A 6 -9.78 25.05 -25.96
N ASP A 7 -10.60 24.90 -27.00
CA ASP A 7 -11.06 25.99 -27.87
C ASP A 7 -12.35 26.66 -27.38
N LYS A 8 -13.06 26.02 -26.43
CA LYS A 8 -14.27 26.54 -25.77
C LYS A 8 -14.35 26.10 -24.31
N ALA A 9 -14.96 26.93 -23.48
CA ALA A 9 -15.24 26.60 -22.08
C ALA A 9 -16.28 25.48 -22.00
N ASN A 10 -16.11 24.55 -21.05
CA ASN A 10 -17.02 23.44 -20.80
C ASN A 10 -17.39 22.66 -22.07
N PRO A 11 -16.41 22.11 -22.81
CA PRO A 11 -16.70 21.38 -24.03
C PRO A 11 -17.64 20.22 -23.72
N LYS A 12 -18.81 20.19 -24.37
CA LYS A 12 -19.74 19.06 -24.26
C LYS A 12 -19.07 17.75 -24.69
N ALA A 13 -19.51 16.65 -24.09
CA ALA A 13 -19.17 15.32 -24.59
C ALA A 13 -19.67 15.15 -26.04
N LEU A 14 -18.96 14.34 -26.81
CA LEU A 14 -19.44 13.95 -28.14
C LEU A 14 -20.54 12.89 -27.94
N PRO A 15 -21.62 12.91 -28.75
CA PRO A 15 -22.69 11.93 -28.61
C PRO A 15 -22.17 10.52 -28.89
N SER A 16 -22.57 9.57 -28.04
CA SER A 16 -22.37 8.14 -28.20
C SER A 16 -23.41 7.56 -29.18
N TYR A 17 -23.19 6.31 -29.59
CA TYR A 17 -24.15 5.54 -30.40
C TYR A 17 -25.12 4.71 -29.54
N LEU A 18 -25.28 5.06 -28.26
CA LEU A 18 -26.21 4.37 -27.38
C LEU A 18 -27.67 4.71 -27.74
N PRO A 19 -28.62 3.76 -27.59
CA PRO A 19 -30.03 3.98 -27.92
C PRO A 19 -30.67 5.12 -27.12
N GLU A 20 -31.58 5.86 -27.76
CA GLU A 20 -32.31 6.99 -27.12
C GLU A 20 -33.20 6.55 -25.96
N LEU A 21 -33.66 5.29 -25.95
CA LEU A 21 -34.43 4.71 -24.84
C LEU A 21 -33.71 4.83 -23.48
N ILE A 22 -32.37 4.93 -23.48
CA ILE A 22 -31.60 5.11 -22.25
C ILE A 22 -31.93 6.45 -21.56
N ASP A 23 -32.31 7.48 -22.33
CA ASP A 23 -32.66 8.80 -21.78
C ASP A 23 -33.89 8.71 -20.85
N GLU A 24 -34.81 7.78 -21.14
CA GLU A 24 -36.02 7.53 -20.33
C GLU A 24 -35.72 6.86 -18.98
N LEU A 25 -34.51 6.30 -18.82
CA LEU A 25 -34.12 5.63 -17.58
C LEU A 25 -33.50 6.58 -16.54
N ALA A 26 -33.18 7.82 -16.93
CA ALA A 26 -32.81 8.87 -16.00
C ALA A 26 -34.02 9.36 -15.23
N VAL A 27 -33.79 9.78 -13.99
CA VAL A 27 -34.84 10.40 -13.18
C VAL A 27 -35.14 11.78 -13.74
N GLN A 28 -36.39 11.97 -14.17
CA GLN A 28 -36.91 13.25 -14.64
C GLN A 28 -37.81 13.85 -13.56
N LEU A 29 -37.52 15.07 -13.13
CA LEU A 29 -38.29 15.78 -12.11
C LEU A 29 -39.02 16.96 -12.74
N SER A 30 -40.27 17.18 -12.35
CA SER A 30 -40.99 18.39 -12.72
C SER A 30 -40.32 19.61 -12.09
N ARG A 31 -40.11 20.67 -12.88
CA ARG A 31 -39.60 21.94 -12.37
C ARG A 31 -40.51 22.45 -11.26
N THR A 32 -39.97 22.50 -10.04
CA THR A 32 -40.60 23.11 -8.88
C THR A 32 -39.92 24.44 -8.62
N SER A 33 -40.71 25.49 -8.41
CA SER A 33 -40.17 26.81 -8.04
C SER A 33 -39.68 26.75 -6.60
N LEU A 34 -38.41 27.11 -6.39
CA LEU A 34 -37.89 27.37 -5.06
C LEU A 34 -38.47 28.68 -4.53
N ASP A 35 -38.80 28.76 -3.24
CA ASP A 35 -39.23 30.01 -2.61
C ASP A 35 -38.18 31.11 -2.89
N GLU A 36 -38.66 32.30 -3.28
CA GLU A 36 -37.76 33.39 -3.71
C GLU A 36 -36.80 33.84 -2.60
N ASN A 37 -37.23 33.80 -1.33
CA ASN A 37 -36.37 34.16 -0.22
C ASN A 37 -35.31 33.09 0.02
N VAL A 38 -35.69 31.81 -0.05
CA VAL A 38 -34.74 30.68 0.05
C VAL A 38 -33.72 30.73 -1.09
N SER A 39 -34.16 30.93 -2.32
CA SER A 39 -33.28 31.08 -3.50
C SER A 39 -32.27 32.22 -3.31
N ARG A 40 -32.74 33.38 -2.83
CA ARG A 40 -31.88 34.53 -2.51
C ARG A 40 -30.87 34.20 -1.41
N SER A 41 -31.28 33.51 -0.35
CA SER A 41 -30.42 33.10 0.75
C SER A 41 -29.32 32.13 0.31
N LEU A 42 -29.67 31.13 -0.51
CA LEU A 42 -28.71 30.19 -1.09
C LEU A 42 -27.68 30.90 -1.96
N GLN A 43 -28.12 31.75 -2.88
CA GLN A 43 -27.24 32.53 -3.74
C GLN A 43 -26.31 33.45 -2.95
N LYS A 44 -26.80 34.08 -1.87
CA LYS A 44 -25.98 34.89 -0.97
C LYS A 44 -24.94 34.06 -0.22
N PHE A 45 -25.32 32.90 0.32
CA PHE A 45 -24.38 31.98 0.96
C PHE A 45 -23.29 31.54 -0.03
N GLN A 46 -23.67 31.11 -1.24
CA GLN A 46 -22.74 30.64 -2.26
C GLN A 46 -21.76 31.73 -2.69
N ARG A 47 -22.25 32.96 -2.94
CA ARG A 47 -21.40 34.12 -3.24
C ARG A 47 -20.43 34.44 -2.10
N ALA A 48 -20.91 34.42 -0.86
CA ALA A 48 -20.07 34.66 0.32
C ALA A 48 -18.99 33.57 0.48
N ALA A 49 -19.37 32.29 0.37
CA ALA A 49 -18.44 31.17 0.43
C ALA A 49 -17.36 31.27 -0.65
N ASN A 50 -17.76 31.56 -1.89
CA ASN A 50 -16.87 31.65 -3.04
C ASN A 50 -15.95 32.86 -2.95
N TYR A 51 -16.44 33.99 -2.44
CA TYR A 51 -15.63 35.15 -2.12
C TYR A 51 -14.54 34.81 -1.09
N ILE A 52 -14.92 34.21 0.05
CA ILE A 52 -13.97 33.84 1.12
C ILE A 52 -12.95 32.83 0.60
N ALA A 53 -13.40 31.82 -0.16
CA ALA A 53 -12.54 30.80 -0.75
C ALA A 53 -11.52 31.39 -1.73
N ALA A 54 -11.95 32.30 -2.62
CA ALA A 54 -11.06 33.01 -3.52
C ALA A 54 -10.10 33.91 -2.74
N ALA A 55 -10.60 34.71 -1.80
CA ALA A 55 -9.80 35.61 -0.96
C ALA A 55 -8.71 34.85 -0.19
N MET A 56 -9.02 33.68 0.39
CA MET A 56 -8.04 32.83 1.07
C MET A 56 -6.84 32.46 0.19
N ILE A 57 -7.03 32.28 -1.12
CA ILE A 57 -5.92 31.92 -2.03
C ILE A 57 -4.98 33.11 -2.26
N PHE A 58 -5.52 34.33 -2.30
CA PHE A 58 -4.79 35.50 -2.80
C PHE A 58 -4.41 36.54 -1.74
N LEU A 59 -5.26 36.83 -0.76
CA LEU A 59 -5.17 38.05 0.04
C LEU A 59 -4.41 37.86 1.35
N GLN A 60 -3.49 38.77 1.66
CA GLN A 60 -2.83 38.95 2.96
C GLN A 60 -3.25 40.23 3.69
N ASP A 61 -4.02 41.10 3.03
CA ASP A 61 -4.68 42.28 3.60
C ASP A 61 -5.96 42.60 2.80
N ASN A 62 -6.77 43.56 3.23
CA ASN A 62 -7.99 44.01 2.56
C ASN A 62 -9.03 42.89 2.38
N ALA A 63 -9.23 42.09 3.43
CA ALA A 63 -10.07 40.88 3.43
C ALA A 63 -11.55 41.08 3.07
N TYR A 64 -12.05 42.33 3.15
CA TYR A 64 -13.43 42.71 2.83
C TYR A 64 -13.56 43.53 1.54
N LEU A 65 -12.45 43.77 0.83
CA LEU A 65 -12.41 44.54 -0.41
C LEU A 65 -13.01 45.96 -0.27
N GLU A 66 -12.62 46.68 0.78
CA GLU A 66 -13.12 48.04 1.08
C GLU A 66 -12.50 49.12 0.18
N ARG A 67 -11.37 48.77 -0.44
CA ARG A 67 -10.63 49.58 -1.40
C ARG A 67 -10.15 48.71 -2.56
N GLU A 68 -9.77 49.35 -3.66
CA GLU A 68 -9.15 48.66 -4.80
C GLU A 68 -7.86 47.92 -4.35
N LEU A 69 -7.67 46.72 -4.90
CA LEU A 69 -6.52 45.87 -4.58
C LEU A 69 -5.19 46.46 -5.05
N LYS A 70 -4.19 46.34 -4.19
CA LYS A 70 -2.78 46.66 -4.46
C LYS A 70 -1.94 45.38 -4.44
N SER A 71 -0.76 45.42 -5.07
CA SER A 71 0.19 44.31 -5.04
C SER A 71 0.58 43.86 -3.62
N ASP A 72 0.60 44.80 -2.67
CA ASP A 72 0.88 44.53 -1.25
C ASP A 72 -0.25 43.82 -0.51
N ASP A 73 -1.47 43.82 -1.06
CA ASP A 73 -2.60 43.04 -0.51
C ASP A 73 -2.47 41.56 -0.88
N ILE A 74 -1.60 41.22 -1.83
CA ILE A 74 -1.45 39.87 -2.36
C ILE A 74 -0.36 39.11 -1.61
N LYS A 75 -0.68 37.88 -1.18
CA LYS A 75 0.26 36.94 -0.57
C LYS A 75 1.53 36.80 -1.41
N PRO A 76 2.71 36.68 -0.79
CA PRO A 76 3.96 36.45 -1.51
C PRO A 76 4.00 35.08 -2.21
N ARG A 77 3.25 34.10 -1.70
CA ARG A 77 3.11 32.76 -2.26
C ARG A 77 1.62 32.41 -2.35
N LEU A 78 1.17 32.10 -3.56
CA LEU A 78 -0.21 31.69 -3.82
C LEU A 78 -0.28 30.16 -3.73
N LEU A 79 -1.04 29.67 -2.75
CA LEU A 79 -1.20 28.25 -2.48
C LEU A 79 -2.69 27.96 -2.26
N GLY A 80 -3.19 26.89 -2.89
CA GLY A 80 -4.60 26.49 -2.82
C GLY A 80 -5.13 26.05 -4.18
N HIS A 81 -6.37 25.59 -4.19
CA HIS A 81 -7.08 25.14 -5.39
C HIS A 81 -8.43 25.84 -5.49
N TRP A 82 -8.69 26.50 -6.62
CA TRP A 82 -9.97 27.14 -6.88
C TRP A 82 -10.96 26.16 -7.53
N GLY A 83 -10.51 25.35 -8.49
CA GLY A 83 -11.38 24.76 -9.51
C GLY A 83 -12.56 23.92 -9.01
N THR A 84 -12.45 23.28 -7.84
CA THR A 84 -13.54 22.49 -7.24
C THR A 84 -14.39 23.27 -6.23
N CYS A 85 -13.86 24.35 -5.64
CA CYS A 85 -14.47 25.06 -4.51
C CYS A 85 -15.93 25.50 -4.77
N PRO A 86 -16.28 26.12 -5.91
CA PRO A 86 -17.66 26.57 -6.18
C PRO A 86 -18.70 25.45 -6.16
N GLY A 87 -18.35 24.26 -6.66
CA GLY A 87 -19.26 23.12 -6.61
C GLY A 87 -19.42 22.58 -5.20
N LEU A 88 -18.34 22.60 -4.40
CA LEU A 88 -18.39 22.16 -3.01
C LEU A 88 -19.23 23.08 -2.12
N THR A 89 -19.08 24.40 -2.28
CA THR A 89 -19.85 25.41 -1.53
C THR A 89 -21.31 25.44 -1.96
N PHE A 90 -21.58 25.24 -3.26
CA PHE A 90 -22.92 25.06 -3.80
C PHE A 90 -23.65 23.91 -3.09
N VAL A 91 -23.07 22.71 -3.09
CA VAL A 91 -23.68 21.57 -2.40
C VAL A 91 -23.84 21.84 -0.91
N TYR A 92 -22.81 22.36 -0.23
CA TYR A 92 -22.87 22.64 1.20
C TYR A 92 -24.04 23.56 1.57
N SER A 93 -24.30 24.60 0.77
CA SER A 93 -25.40 25.55 1.00
C SER A 93 -26.77 24.88 0.96
N HIS A 94 -26.98 24.00 -0.01
CA HIS A 94 -28.22 23.24 -0.17
C HIS A 94 -28.40 22.16 0.90
N LEU A 95 -27.31 21.51 1.33
CA LEU A 95 -27.37 20.54 2.43
C LEU A 95 -27.73 21.23 3.76
N ASN A 96 -27.18 22.41 4.03
CA ASN A 96 -27.57 23.21 5.19
C ASN A 96 -29.08 23.50 5.21
N TYR A 97 -29.62 23.93 4.06
CA TYR A 97 -31.06 24.16 3.91
C TYR A 97 -31.87 22.86 4.10
N LEU A 98 -31.48 21.76 3.44
CA LEU A 98 -32.15 20.47 3.57
C LEU A 98 -32.17 19.94 5.01
N ILE A 99 -31.08 20.14 5.77
CA ILE A 99 -31.01 19.80 7.20
C ILE A 99 -32.01 20.65 8.00
N CYS A 100 -32.16 21.93 7.68
CA CYS A 100 -33.14 22.80 8.36
C CYS A 100 -34.57 22.35 8.13
N GLU A 101 -34.92 21.99 6.89
CA GLU A 101 -36.28 21.60 6.52
C GLU A 101 -36.69 20.24 7.10
N HIS A 102 -35.73 19.30 7.25
CA HIS A 102 -36.03 17.90 7.59
C HIS A 102 -35.41 17.40 8.90
N ASP A 103 -34.70 18.25 9.66
CA ASP A 103 -34.01 17.92 10.91
C ASP A 103 -33.04 16.71 10.81
N LEU A 104 -32.22 16.70 9.76
CA LEU A 104 -31.39 15.54 9.41
C LEU A 104 -30.08 15.46 10.22
N ASP A 105 -29.67 14.23 10.50
CA ASP A 105 -28.31 13.94 10.94
C ASP A 105 -27.43 13.66 9.72
N MET A 106 -26.58 14.61 9.36
CA MET A 106 -25.80 14.54 8.13
C MET A 106 -24.34 14.92 8.33
N ILE A 107 -23.44 14.18 7.68
CA ILE A 107 -22.03 14.57 7.52
C ILE A 107 -21.67 14.68 6.05
N TYR A 108 -20.66 15.51 5.77
CA TYR A 108 -20.20 15.81 4.43
C TYR A 108 -18.81 15.25 4.19
N VAL A 109 -18.71 14.26 3.29
CA VAL A 109 -17.44 13.65 2.91
C VAL A 109 -17.01 14.19 1.54
N VAL A 110 -15.82 14.76 1.49
CA VAL A 110 -15.31 15.45 0.30
C VAL A 110 -14.16 14.65 -0.31
N GLY A 111 -14.43 13.98 -1.42
CA GLY A 111 -13.42 13.32 -2.25
C GLY A 111 -12.36 14.27 -2.81
N PRO A 112 -12.72 15.38 -3.50
CA PRO A 112 -11.75 16.37 -3.96
C PRO A 112 -11.28 17.28 -2.80
N GLY A 113 -10.58 16.69 -1.82
CA GLY A 113 -10.18 17.33 -0.57
C GLY A 113 -9.19 18.49 -0.70
N HIS A 114 -8.59 18.66 -1.88
CA HIS A 114 -7.83 19.84 -2.27
C HIS A 114 -8.71 21.12 -2.34
N GLY A 115 -10.04 20.98 -2.34
CA GLY A 115 -11.02 22.07 -2.23
C GLY A 115 -11.21 22.66 -0.83
N ALA A 116 -10.20 22.57 0.03
CA ALA A 116 -10.24 23.10 1.40
C ALA A 116 -10.74 24.55 1.54
N PRO A 117 -10.38 25.50 0.64
CA PRO A 117 -10.90 26.87 0.73
C PRO A 117 -12.44 26.93 0.74
N GLY A 118 -13.11 26.16 -0.11
CA GLY A 118 -14.57 26.12 -0.14
C GLY A 118 -15.17 25.60 1.16
N ILE A 119 -14.58 24.54 1.72
CA ILE A 119 -15.05 23.93 2.96
C ILE A 119 -14.78 24.82 4.18
N LEU A 120 -13.59 25.39 4.31
CA LEU A 120 -13.27 26.31 5.40
C LEU A 120 -14.15 27.57 5.37
N ALA A 121 -14.48 28.08 4.17
CA ALA A 121 -15.42 29.18 4.03
C ALA A 121 -16.82 28.80 4.56
N ALA A 122 -17.33 27.62 4.18
CA ALA A 122 -18.61 27.13 4.69
C ALA A 122 -18.59 26.90 6.21
N LEU A 123 -17.53 26.27 6.74
CA LEU A 123 -17.35 26.01 8.17
C LEU A 123 -17.24 27.30 9.01
N TRP A 124 -16.62 28.35 8.46
CA TRP A 124 -16.60 29.67 9.10
C TRP A 124 -18.00 30.27 9.13
N MET A 125 -18.70 30.26 7.99
CA MET A 125 -20.05 30.83 7.89
C MET A 125 -21.08 30.10 8.76
N GLU A 126 -20.97 28.78 8.96
CA GLU A 126 -21.86 28.05 9.89
C GLU A 126 -21.46 28.17 11.37
N GLY A 127 -20.24 28.63 11.66
CA GLY A 127 -19.70 28.81 13.03
C GLY A 127 -18.99 27.60 13.63
N SER A 128 -18.70 26.59 12.82
CA SER A 128 -17.91 25.44 13.26
C SER A 128 -16.45 25.81 13.51
N LEU A 129 -15.86 26.69 12.68
CA LEU A 129 -14.49 27.15 12.95
C LEU A 129 -14.40 27.87 14.29
N GLU A 130 -15.29 28.82 14.56
CA GLU A 130 -15.32 29.57 15.83
C GLU A 130 -15.46 28.65 17.05
N ARG A 131 -16.34 27.63 16.98
CA ARG A 131 -16.54 26.68 18.09
C ARG A 131 -15.26 25.93 18.47
N PHE A 132 -14.51 25.44 17.49
CA PHE A 132 -13.33 24.62 17.71
C PHE A 132 -12.03 25.44 17.78
N TYR A 133 -12.05 26.63 17.20
CA TYR A 133 -10.94 27.57 17.10
C TYR A 133 -11.46 29.01 17.28
N PRO A 134 -11.60 29.49 18.52
CA PRO A 134 -12.18 30.81 18.82
C PRO A 134 -11.49 32.00 18.13
N ASP A 135 -10.25 31.83 17.71
CA ASP A 135 -9.48 32.81 16.94
C ASP A 135 -10.02 33.07 15.52
N TYR A 136 -10.83 32.15 14.99
CA TYR A 136 -11.53 32.29 13.72
C TYR A 136 -13.01 32.62 13.97
N SER A 137 -13.26 33.57 14.89
CA SER A 137 -14.58 34.12 15.21
C SER A 137 -15.36 34.58 13.98
N ARG A 138 -16.69 34.55 14.06
CA ARG A 138 -17.58 35.00 12.97
C ARG A 138 -17.73 36.52 12.91
N ASP A 139 -16.60 37.20 12.86
CA ASP A 139 -16.51 38.66 12.80
C ASP A 139 -15.34 39.11 11.89
N ARG A 140 -15.14 40.43 11.82
CA ARG A 140 -14.05 41.06 11.08
C ARG A 140 -12.67 40.52 11.42
N LYS A 141 -12.41 40.21 12.70
CA LYS A 141 -11.11 39.74 13.17
C LYS A 141 -10.86 38.30 12.72
N GLY A 142 -11.83 37.41 12.94
CA GLY A 142 -11.69 36.00 12.61
C GLY A 142 -11.68 35.73 11.11
N LEU A 143 -12.50 36.43 10.31
CA LEU A 143 -12.46 36.28 8.85
C LEU A 143 -11.14 36.76 8.25
N THR A 144 -10.66 37.94 8.69
CA THR A 144 -9.35 38.46 8.28
C THR A 144 -8.25 37.46 8.64
N LYS A 145 -8.28 36.87 9.84
CA LYS A 145 -7.30 35.86 10.24
C LYS A 145 -7.37 34.62 9.34
N LEU A 146 -8.57 34.10 9.06
CA LEU A 146 -8.76 32.95 8.18
C LEU A 146 -8.17 33.20 6.78
N ILE A 147 -8.54 34.33 6.16
CA ILE A 147 -8.09 34.71 4.82
C ILE A 147 -6.56 34.87 4.76
N THR A 148 -6.01 35.65 5.68
CA THR A 148 -4.59 36.01 5.65
C THR A 148 -3.66 34.87 6.04
N THR A 149 -4.12 33.91 6.86
CA THR A 149 -3.29 32.78 7.35
C THR A 149 -3.48 31.49 6.57
N PHE A 150 -4.49 31.36 5.71
CA PHE A 150 -4.68 30.15 4.90
C PHE A 150 -3.44 29.80 4.07
N SER A 151 -3.00 28.55 4.14
CA SER A 151 -1.81 28.01 3.49
C SER A 151 -0.52 28.80 3.76
N THR A 152 -0.41 29.45 4.93
CA THR A 152 0.82 30.06 5.43
C THR A 152 1.32 29.33 6.68
N THR A 153 2.49 29.73 7.20
CA THR A 153 3.00 29.19 8.45
C THR A 153 2.07 29.59 9.60
N GLY A 154 1.41 28.61 10.22
CA GLY A 154 0.54 28.82 11.38
C GLY A 154 -0.96 28.98 11.08
N GLY A 155 -1.40 28.78 9.84
CA GLY A 155 -2.81 28.63 9.49
C GLY A 155 -3.15 27.26 8.91
N PHE A 156 -4.40 27.09 8.44
CA PHE A 156 -4.86 25.84 7.85
C PHE A 156 -4.13 25.50 6.53
N PRO A 157 -3.87 24.19 6.25
CA PRO A 157 -3.24 23.77 5.00
C PRO A 157 -4.20 23.81 3.81
N SER A 158 -3.69 23.47 2.63
CA SER A 158 -4.42 23.53 1.35
C SER A 158 -5.40 22.38 1.12
N HIS A 159 -5.41 21.37 1.98
CA HIS A 159 -6.32 20.22 1.91
C HIS A 159 -7.14 20.14 3.20
N ILE A 160 -8.35 19.61 3.09
CA ILE A 160 -9.15 19.17 4.23
C ILE A 160 -8.31 18.16 5.00
N ASN A 161 -8.34 18.18 6.32
CA ASN A 161 -7.53 17.28 7.15
C ASN A 161 -8.22 17.02 8.50
N ALA A 162 -7.54 16.34 9.42
CA ALA A 162 -8.09 16.04 10.74
C ALA A 162 -8.29 17.26 11.65
N GLU A 163 -7.68 18.41 11.33
CA GLU A 163 -7.88 19.71 11.99
C GLU A 163 -9.11 20.44 11.44
N THR A 164 -9.69 19.96 10.33
CA THR A 164 -10.88 20.57 9.73
C THR A 164 -12.13 20.01 10.43
N PRO A 165 -12.96 20.86 11.09
CA PRO A 165 -14.21 20.40 11.70
C PRO A 165 -15.12 19.67 10.69
N GLY A 166 -15.74 18.56 11.11
CA GLY A 166 -16.60 17.73 10.25
C GLY A 166 -15.88 16.76 9.31
N ALA A 167 -14.54 16.80 9.21
CA ALA A 167 -13.80 15.90 8.33
C ALA A 167 -13.57 14.50 8.95
N ILE A 168 -13.90 13.44 8.19
CA ILE A 168 -13.46 12.04 8.42
C ILE A 168 -12.63 11.50 7.25
N HIS A 169 -12.30 12.34 6.27
CA HIS A 169 -11.56 11.96 5.08
C HIS A 169 -10.77 13.18 4.58
N GLU A 170 -9.49 12.98 4.27
CA GLU A 170 -8.61 14.06 3.80
C GLU A 170 -8.85 14.43 2.33
N GLY A 171 -9.08 13.43 1.47
CA GLY A 171 -9.22 13.64 0.02
C GLY A 171 -7.95 14.11 -0.68
N GLY A 172 -6.77 13.83 -0.10
CA GLY A 172 -5.46 14.09 -0.70
C GLY A 172 -5.07 12.98 -1.70
N GLU A 173 -4.92 11.75 -1.22
CA GLU A 173 -4.89 10.57 -2.08
C GLU A 173 -6.34 10.22 -2.44
N LEU A 174 -6.73 10.49 -3.68
CA LEU A 174 -8.09 10.27 -4.17
C LEU A 174 -8.40 8.77 -4.29
N GLY A 175 -9.67 8.40 -4.08
CA GLY A 175 -10.17 7.10 -4.52
C GLY A 175 -11.11 6.39 -3.55
N TYR A 176 -11.07 6.75 -2.27
CA TYR A 176 -11.74 5.98 -1.20
C TYR A 176 -12.71 6.81 -0.36
N ALA A 177 -13.10 8.02 -0.81
CA ALA A 177 -14.14 8.81 -0.15
C ALA A 177 -15.48 8.05 -0.07
N LEU A 178 -15.84 7.35 -1.16
CA LEU A 178 -17.10 6.62 -1.24
C LEU A 178 -17.13 5.38 -0.33
N SER A 179 -16.07 4.56 -0.30
CA SER A 179 -15.98 3.42 0.63
C SER A 179 -15.91 3.87 2.09
N VAL A 180 -15.19 4.96 2.41
CA VAL A 180 -15.22 5.58 3.74
C VAL A 180 -16.63 6.01 4.13
N SER A 181 -17.39 6.60 3.20
CA SER A 181 -18.77 7.02 3.45
C SER A 181 -19.69 5.85 3.79
N PHE A 182 -19.56 4.72 3.08
CA PHE A 182 -20.31 3.51 3.40
C PHE A 182 -19.93 2.93 4.76
N GLY A 183 -18.65 2.93 5.12
CA GLY A 183 -18.21 2.54 6.46
C GLY A 183 -18.79 3.43 7.56
N ALA A 184 -18.91 4.74 7.30
CA ALA A 184 -19.41 5.70 8.28
C ALA A 184 -20.91 5.53 8.62
N VAL A 185 -21.74 5.09 7.66
CA VAL A 185 -23.20 4.89 7.87
C VAL A 185 -23.56 3.55 8.49
N MET A 186 -22.66 2.57 8.46
CA MET A 186 -22.94 1.23 9.00
C MET A 186 -23.27 1.32 10.49
N ASP A 187 -24.40 0.74 10.88
CA ASP A 187 -24.95 0.75 12.25
C ASP A 187 -25.31 2.15 12.80
N LYS A 188 -25.49 3.12 11.90
CA LYS A 188 -26.01 4.46 12.21
C LYS A 188 -27.26 4.74 11.38
N PRO A 189 -28.43 4.20 11.76
CA PRO A 189 -29.61 4.16 10.91
C PRO A 189 -30.06 5.54 10.43
N ASP A 190 -29.89 6.57 11.24
CA ASP A 190 -30.40 7.91 10.91
C ASP A 190 -29.33 8.83 10.29
N LEU A 191 -28.08 8.36 10.17
CA LEU A 191 -27.00 9.14 9.58
C LEU A 191 -27.09 9.10 8.05
N ILE A 192 -27.08 10.28 7.43
CA ILE A 192 -26.86 10.44 5.99
C ILE A 192 -25.44 10.94 5.76
N VAL A 193 -24.69 10.27 4.90
CA VAL A 193 -23.39 10.76 4.41
C VAL A 193 -23.57 11.24 2.99
N THR A 194 -23.48 12.55 2.78
CA THR A 194 -23.38 13.09 1.42
C THR A 194 -21.91 13.03 1.00
N CYS A 195 -21.61 12.21 0.00
CA CYS A 195 -20.25 11.98 -0.49
C CYS A 195 -20.06 12.68 -1.82
N ILE A 196 -19.13 13.63 -1.90
CA ILE A 196 -18.73 14.23 -3.17
C ILE A 196 -17.60 13.42 -3.77
N ILE A 197 -17.78 12.99 -5.01
CA ILE A 197 -16.77 12.26 -5.78
C ILE A 197 -16.33 13.14 -6.94
N GLY A 198 -15.04 13.47 -6.99
CA GLY A 198 -14.50 14.17 -8.15
C GLY A 198 -14.58 13.29 -9.40
N ASP A 199 -14.96 13.82 -10.54
CA ASP A 199 -14.96 13.06 -11.80
C ASP A 199 -13.59 12.50 -12.21
N GLY A 200 -12.50 13.15 -11.80
CA GLY A 200 -11.14 12.60 -11.90
C GLY A 200 -10.82 11.52 -10.85
N GLU A 201 -11.39 11.61 -9.65
CA GLU A 201 -11.30 10.57 -8.62
C GLU A 201 -12.05 9.30 -9.04
N ALA A 202 -13.18 9.47 -9.72
CA ALA A 202 -14.00 8.39 -10.25
C ALA A 202 -13.26 7.48 -11.26
N GLU A 203 -12.15 7.95 -11.83
CA GLU A 203 -11.26 7.15 -12.69
C GLU A 203 -10.39 6.15 -11.91
N SER A 204 -10.29 6.29 -10.59
CA SER A 204 -9.45 5.43 -9.75
C SER A 204 -10.06 4.05 -9.56
N GLY A 205 -9.21 3.01 -9.49
CA GLY A 205 -9.64 1.64 -9.19
C GLY A 205 -10.46 1.54 -7.89
N PRO A 206 -10.04 2.14 -6.76
CA PRO A 206 -10.79 2.13 -5.52
C PRO A 206 -12.20 2.76 -5.64
N THR A 207 -12.37 3.88 -6.36
CA THR A 207 -13.70 4.48 -6.52
C THR A 207 -14.59 3.65 -7.45
N ALA A 208 -14.03 3.15 -8.55
CA ALA A 208 -14.77 2.33 -9.51
C ALA A 208 -15.46 1.13 -8.85
N THR A 209 -14.78 0.45 -7.92
CA THR A 209 -15.38 -0.66 -7.16
C THR A 209 -16.32 -0.18 -6.03
N SER A 210 -16.03 0.98 -5.41
CA SER A 210 -16.81 1.53 -4.29
C SER A 210 -18.26 1.87 -4.64
N TRP A 211 -18.60 2.04 -5.93
CA TRP A 211 -19.98 2.18 -6.39
C TRP A 211 -20.88 0.99 -6.00
N HIS A 212 -20.31 -0.16 -5.66
CA HIS A 212 -21.05 -1.31 -5.14
C HIS A 212 -21.32 -1.27 -3.61
N GLY A 213 -20.82 -0.27 -2.88
CA GLY A 213 -20.87 -0.26 -1.41
C GLY A 213 -22.28 -0.34 -0.81
N PHE A 214 -23.29 0.24 -1.48
CA PHE A 214 -24.69 0.16 -1.02
C PHE A 214 -25.26 -1.26 -1.01
N LYS A 215 -24.62 -2.21 -1.69
CA LYS A 215 -25.01 -3.62 -1.67
C LYS A 215 -24.64 -4.31 -0.36
N TYR A 216 -23.85 -3.66 0.50
CA TYR A 216 -23.33 -4.18 1.77
C TYR A 216 -23.81 -3.38 2.99
N ILE A 217 -24.83 -2.53 2.82
CA ILE A 217 -25.50 -1.84 3.93
C ILE A 217 -26.95 -2.31 3.98
N ASP A 218 -27.40 -2.73 5.16
CA ASP A 218 -28.80 -3.07 5.39
C ASP A 218 -29.55 -1.79 5.85
N PRO A 219 -30.55 -1.29 5.10
CA PRO A 219 -31.26 -0.05 5.44
C PRO A 219 -32.04 -0.11 6.77
N ALA A 220 -32.24 -1.29 7.35
CA ALA A 220 -32.88 -1.45 8.66
C ALA A 220 -31.95 -1.00 9.81
N GLU A 221 -30.64 -1.24 9.70
CA GLU A 221 -29.66 -0.96 10.76
C GLU A 221 -28.65 0.15 10.37
N SER A 222 -28.47 0.39 9.07
CA SER A 222 -27.50 1.34 8.55
C SER A 222 -28.17 2.59 8.00
N GLY A 223 -27.40 3.67 7.99
CA GLY A 223 -27.77 4.93 7.38
C GLY A 223 -27.73 4.87 5.85
N ALA A 224 -27.63 6.05 5.23
CA ALA A 224 -27.63 6.16 3.77
C ALA A 224 -26.45 6.98 3.27
N VAL A 225 -25.85 6.56 2.16
CA VAL A 225 -24.88 7.38 1.43
C VAL A 225 -25.61 8.00 0.24
N LEU A 226 -25.53 9.33 0.13
CA LEU A 226 -25.95 10.06 -1.06
C LEU A 226 -24.70 10.43 -1.87
N PRO A 227 -24.32 9.65 -2.88
CA PRO A 227 -23.20 9.98 -3.73
C PRO A 227 -23.56 11.09 -4.72
N ILE A 228 -22.67 12.08 -4.84
CA ILE A 228 -22.75 13.16 -5.82
C ILE A 228 -21.47 13.11 -6.66
N LEU A 229 -21.60 12.71 -7.92
CA LEU A 229 -20.53 12.82 -8.90
C LEU A 229 -20.40 14.30 -9.29
N HIS A 230 -19.30 14.95 -8.86
CA HIS A 230 -18.99 16.33 -9.22
C HIS A 230 -18.35 16.35 -10.61
N LEU A 231 -19.21 16.40 -11.63
CA LEU A 231 -18.88 16.34 -13.04
C LEU A 231 -18.48 17.72 -13.58
N ASN A 232 -17.30 18.20 -13.16
CA ASN A 232 -16.77 19.48 -13.62
C ASN A 232 -15.95 19.41 -14.91
N GLY A 233 -15.74 18.21 -15.43
CA GLY A 233 -15.26 17.92 -16.78
C GLY A 233 -13.75 17.78 -16.91
N PHE A 234 -12.97 18.10 -15.86
CA PHE A 234 -11.51 18.20 -15.94
C PHE A 234 -10.81 17.75 -14.66
N LYS A 235 -9.62 17.17 -14.82
CA LYS A 235 -8.67 16.90 -13.74
C LYS A 235 -7.55 17.96 -13.75
N ILE A 236 -6.30 17.59 -13.44
CA ILE A 236 -5.21 18.57 -13.28
C ILE A 236 -4.88 19.28 -14.60
N SER A 237 -4.78 18.53 -15.70
CA SER A 237 -4.20 19.02 -16.95
C SER A 237 -4.92 18.55 -18.22
N GLU A 238 -6.07 17.88 -18.07
CA GLU A 238 -6.87 17.34 -19.17
C GLU A 238 -8.31 17.08 -18.73
N ARG A 239 -9.17 16.71 -19.69
CA ARG A 239 -10.53 16.24 -19.41
C ARG A 239 -10.55 14.91 -18.63
N THR A 240 -11.67 14.64 -17.97
CA THR A 240 -11.93 13.36 -17.30
C THR A 240 -12.63 12.37 -18.22
N VAL A 241 -12.51 11.07 -17.95
CA VAL A 241 -13.25 10.01 -18.65
C VAL A 241 -14.75 10.26 -18.50
N PHE A 242 -15.22 10.48 -17.27
CA PHE A 242 -16.62 10.82 -16.98
C PHE A 242 -17.02 12.14 -17.63
N GLY A 243 -16.15 13.16 -17.61
CA GLY A 243 -16.40 14.43 -18.27
C GLY A 243 -16.53 14.32 -19.79
N CYS A 244 -15.97 13.27 -20.41
CA CYS A 244 -16.08 12.97 -21.82
C CYS A 244 -17.24 12.03 -22.19
N MET A 245 -17.94 11.45 -21.19
CA MET A 245 -19.13 10.63 -21.42
C MET A 245 -20.33 11.53 -21.71
N ASP A 246 -21.15 11.14 -22.68
CA ASP A 246 -22.46 11.75 -22.85
C ASP A 246 -23.44 11.28 -21.76
N ASP A 247 -24.65 11.84 -21.77
CA ASP A 247 -25.65 11.54 -20.74
C ASP A 247 -26.05 10.06 -20.77
N ARG A 248 -26.15 9.45 -21.96
CA ARG A 248 -26.54 8.05 -22.13
C ARG A 248 -25.49 7.11 -21.56
N GLU A 249 -24.21 7.39 -21.77
CA GLU A 249 -23.11 6.62 -21.19
C GLU A 249 -23.13 6.69 -19.67
N LEU A 250 -23.34 7.88 -19.09
CA LEU A 250 -23.45 8.07 -17.64
C LEU A 250 -24.67 7.34 -17.06
N ILE A 251 -25.84 7.48 -17.69
CA ILE A 251 -27.07 6.82 -17.27
C ILE A 251 -26.89 5.31 -17.32
N ALA A 252 -26.42 4.76 -18.44
CA ALA A 252 -26.20 3.33 -18.60
C ALA A 252 -25.25 2.76 -17.53
N LEU A 253 -24.17 3.48 -17.22
CA LEU A 253 -23.20 3.09 -16.20
C LEU A 253 -23.85 3.00 -14.81
N PHE A 254 -24.50 4.06 -14.35
CA PHE A 254 -25.06 4.12 -12.99
C PHE A 254 -26.26 3.20 -12.80
N ILE A 255 -27.05 2.98 -13.84
CA ILE A 255 -28.10 1.96 -13.84
C ILE A 255 -27.49 0.57 -13.77
N GLY A 256 -26.40 0.31 -14.51
CA GLY A 256 -25.66 -0.95 -14.43
C GLY A 256 -25.12 -1.25 -13.03
N TYR A 257 -24.74 -0.20 -12.27
CA TYR A 257 -24.38 -0.35 -10.86
C TYR A 257 -25.58 -0.64 -9.95
N GLY A 258 -26.77 -0.19 -10.33
CA GLY A 258 -28.04 -0.37 -9.60
C GLY A 258 -28.62 0.91 -9.01
N TYR A 259 -28.07 2.09 -9.34
CA TYR A 259 -28.57 3.38 -8.85
C TYR A 259 -29.72 3.94 -9.70
N GLN A 260 -30.39 4.97 -9.19
CA GLN A 260 -31.29 5.87 -9.93
C GLN A 260 -30.52 7.16 -10.26
N PRO A 261 -30.03 7.37 -11.50
CA PRO A 261 -29.24 8.55 -11.83
C PRO A 261 -30.11 9.78 -12.11
N ARG A 262 -29.73 10.91 -11.53
CA ARG A 262 -30.30 12.24 -11.77
C ARG A 262 -29.20 13.21 -12.21
N ILE A 263 -29.26 13.71 -13.45
CA ILE A 263 -28.25 14.64 -14.02
C ILE A 263 -28.69 16.09 -13.86
N ILE A 264 -28.01 16.87 -13.03
CA ILE A 264 -28.28 18.29 -12.79
C ILE A 264 -27.33 19.12 -13.66
N ASP A 265 -27.85 19.78 -14.69
CA ASP A 265 -27.06 20.58 -15.64
C ASP A 265 -27.73 21.87 -16.18
N ASP A 266 -28.93 22.23 -15.69
CA ASP A 266 -29.59 23.50 -16.00
C ASP A 266 -28.96 24.65 -15.20
N LEU A 267 -27.86 25.21 -15.72
CA LEU A 267 -27.10 26.28 -15.04
C LEU A 267 -27.91 27.55 -14.76
N GLU A 268 -28.99 27.81 -15.50
CA GLU A 268 -29.83 29.00 -15.30
C GLU A 268 -30.74 28.84 -14.08
N HIS A 269 -31.24 27.62 -13.85
CA HIS A 269 -32.17 27.29 -12.76
C HIS A 269 -31.58 26.29 -11.77
N ILE A 270 -30.25 26.21 -11.67
CA ILE A 270 -29.55 25.12 -11.00
C ILE A 270 -29.88 24.97 -9.52
N ASP A 271 -30.16 26.06 -8.80
CA ASP A 271 -30.59 26.00 -7.40
C ASP A 271 -31.94 25.28 -7.25
N ALA A 272 -32.93 25.63 -8.08
CA ALA A 272 -34.24 25.00 -8.05
C ALA A 272 -34.14 23.52 -8.48
N ASP A 273 -33.33 23.24 -9.50
CA ASP A 273 -33.14 21.90 -10.02
C ASP A 273 -32.44 20.97 -9.02
N PHE A 274 -31.39 21.48 -8.36
CA PHE A 274 -30.65 20.74 -7.36
C PHE A 274 -31.45 20.54 -6.08
N ASN A 275 -32.21 21.54 -5.63
CA ASN A 275 -33.10 21.39 -4.48
C ASN A 275 -34.15 20.31 -4.73
N ALA A 276 -34.81 20.32 -5.90
CA ALA A 276 -35.76 19.28 -6.28
C ALA A 276 -35.12 17.88 -6.32
N ALA A 277 -33.87 17.79 -6.80
CA ALA A 277 -33.10 16.55 -6.83
C ALA A 277 -32.76 16.04 -5.41
N LEU A 278 -32.42 16.92 -4.47
CA LEU A 278 -32.15 16.55 -3.08
C LEU A 278 -33.41 16.09 -2.35
N GLU A 279 -34.54 16.80 -2.51
CA GLU A 279 -35.83 16.41 -1.95
C GLU A 279 -36.27 15.03 -2.46
N TRP A 280 -36.15 14.80 -3.77
CA TRP A 280 -36.43 13.49 -4.36
C TRP A 280 -35.49 12.41 -3.81
N ALA A 281 -34.18 12.68 -3.74
CA ALA A 281 -33.20 11.71 -3.25
C ALA A 281 -33.45 11.34 -1.79
N LEU A 282 -33.75 12.33 -0.94
CA LEU A 282 -34.13 12.12 0.46
C LEU A 282 -35.41 11.30 0.57
N GLY A 283 -36.41 11.59 -0.26
CA GLY A 283 -37.65 10.83 -0.35
C GLY A 283 -37.41 9.35 -0.68
N GLU A 284 -36.57 9.06 -1.67
CA GLU A 284 -36.21 7.67 -2.03
C GLU A 284 -35.39 6.97 -0.93
N ILE A 285 -34.43 7.67 -0.29
CA ILE A 285 -33.70 7.16 0.86
C ILE A 285 -34.67 6.77 1.99
N CYS A 286 -35.57 7.69 2.36
CA CYS A 286 -36.56 7.46 3.40
C CYS A 286 -37.50 6.30 3.05
N LYS A 287 -37.92 6.19 1.80
CA LYS A 287 -38.76 5.08 1.31
C LYS A 287 -38.05 3.73 1.46
N ILE A 288 -36.78 3.64 1.07
CA ILE A 288 -35.96 2.41 1.20
C ILE A 288 -35.81 2.03 2.68
N GLN A 289 -35.43 3.00 3.52
CA GLN A 289 -35.25 2.78 4.96
C GLN A 289 -36.55 2.41 5.66
N ARG A 290 -37.66 3.11 5.40
CA ARG A 290 -38.98 2.80 5.98
C ARG A 290 -39.45 1.40 5.57
N ALA A 291 -39.28 1.02 4.31
CA ALA A 291 -39.63 -0.32 3.84
C ALA A 291 -38.87 -1.40 4.61
N ALA A 292 -37.54 -1.27 4.71
CA ALA A 292 -36.70 -2.20 5.48
C ALA A 292 -37.08 -2.25 6.97
N ARG A 293 -37.24 -1.09 7.62
CA ARG A 293 -37.60 -0.98 9.04
C ARG A 293 -39.02 -1.45 9.37
N SER A 294 -39.92 -1.46 8.38
CA SER A 294 -41.28 -2.00 8.52
C SER A 294 -41.36 -3.53 8.40
N GLY A 295 -40.24 -4.21 8.16
CA GLY A 295 -40.20 -5.65 7.91
C GLY A 295 -40.58 -6.04 6.47
N ASN A 296 -40.75 -5.07 5.56
CA ASN A 296 -41.07 -5.29 4.15
C ASN A 296 -39.97 -4.67 3.26
N PRO A 297 -38.72 -5.16 3.34
CA PRO A 297 -37.59 -4.59 2.61
C PRO A 297 -37.83 -4.64 1.09
N ILE A 298 -37.43 -3.57 0.41
CA ILE A 298 -37.40 -3.56 -1.06
C ILE A 298 -36.20 -4.39 -1.49
N MET A 299 -36.43 -5.49 -2.21
CA MET A 299 -35.36 -6.31 -2.75
C MET A 299 -34.59 -5.58 -3.84
N LYS A 300 -33.25 -5.54 -3.71
CA LYS A 300 -32.33 -4.79 -4.59
C LYS A 300 -32.79 -3.34 -4.77
N PRO A 301 -32.88 -2.56 -3.67
CA PRO A 301 -33.38 -1.20 -3.72
C PRO A 301 -32.45 -0.35 -4.59
N ARG A 302 -33.03 0.50 -5.43
CA ARG A 302 -32.25 1.42 -6.27
C ARG A 302 -32.03 2.71 -5.53
N TRP A 303 -30.82 2.94 -5.04
CA TRP A 303 -30.45 4.15 -4.31
C TRP A 303 -30.27 5.34 -5.27
N PRO A 304 -30.52 6.58 -4.83
CA PRO A 304 -30.27 7.76 -5.65
C PRO A 304 -28.77 8.00 -5.87
N VAL A 305 -28.40 8.47 -7.06
CA VAL A 305 -27.09 9.07 -7.34
C VAL A 305 -27.32 10.39 -8.09
N LEU A 306 -26.65 11.45 -7.65
CA LEU A 306 -26.72 12.75 -8.29
C LEU A 306 -25.48 12.98 -9.14
N ILE A 307 -25.66 13.46 -10.37
CA ILE A 307 -24.58 13.83 -11.28
C ILE A 307 -24.66 15.34 -11.44
N LEU A 308 -23.79 16.06 -10.74
CA LEU A 308 -23.78 17.53 -10.72
C LEU A 308 -22.81 18.05 -11.78
N ARG A 309 -23.33 18.57 -12.89
CA ARG A 309 -22.54 19.10 -14.00
C ARG A 309 -22.42 20.61 -13.90
N THR A 310 -21.35 21.07 -13.26
CA THR A 310 -21.00 22.50 -13.12
C THR A 310 -19.63 22.79 -13.69
N PRO A 311 -19.38 23.96 -14.31
CA PRO A 311 -18.05 24.32 -14.82
C PRO A 311 -16.93 24.18 -13.79
N LYS A 312 -15.76 23.67 -14.19
CA LYS A 312 -14.58 23.75 -13.32
C LYS A 312 -14.17 25.21 -13.13
N GLY A 313 -14.01 25.63 -11.87
CA GLY A 313 -13.74 27.02 -11.51
C GLY A 313 -14.91 27.97 -11.73
N TRP A 314 -16.15 27.45 -11.73
CA TRP A 314 -17.38 28.22 -11.91
C TRP A 314 -17.40 29.52 -11.11
N THR A 315 -17.91 30.61 -11.69
CA THR A 315 -17.92 31.97 -11.10
C THR A 315 -16.54 32.65 -11.00
N GLY A 316 -15.48 31.96 -11.44
CA GLY A 316 -14.12 32.49 -11.53
C GLY A 316 -13.86 33.36 -12.77
N PRO A 317 -12.60 33.75 -13.01
CA PRO A 317 -12.20 34.42 -14.25
C PRO A 317 -12.50 33.52 -15.47
N LYS A 318 -13.20 34.08 -16.46
CA LYS A 318 -13.56 33.35 -17.69
C LYS A 318 -12.35 33.10 -18.60
N GLN A 319 -11.56 34.14 -18.82
CA GLN A 319 -10.43 34.13 -19.73
C GLN A 319 -9.34 35.09 -19.23
N ILE A 320 -8.07 34.71 -19.36
CA ILE A 320 -6.91 35.52 -19.00
C ILE A 320 -5.85 35.37 -20.08
N HIS A 321 -5.28 36.48 -20.56
CA HIS A 321 -4.30 36.50 -21.66
C HIS A 321 -4.76 35.68 -22.90
N GLY A 322 -6.04 35.77 -23.25
CA GLY A 322 -6.63 35.03 -24.37
C GLY A 322 -6.86 33.53 -24.11
N GLN A 323 -6.58 33.02 -22.91
CA GLN A 323 -6.72 31.61 -22.56
C GLN A 323 -7.95 31.35 -21.68
N ILE A 324 -8.73 30.32 -22.00
CA ILE A 324 -9.93 29.93 -21.25
C ILE A 324 -9.53 29.34 -19.89
N VAL A 325 -10.11 29.89 -18.82
CA VAL A 325 -9.83 29.51 -17.43
C VAL A 325 -11.02 28.79 -16.81
N GLU A 326 -12.17 29.46 -16.66
CA GLU A 326 -13.43 28.82 -16.26
C GLU A 326 -13.85 27.77 -17.29
N GLY A 327 -14.25 26.59 -16.81
CA GLY A 327 -14.62 25.47 -17.66
C GLY A 327 -13.45 24.84 -18.41
N SER A 328 -12.28 24.83 -17.76
CA SER A 328 -11.02 24.31 -18.28
C SER A 328 -10.16 23.77 -17.13
N PHE A 329 -9.19 22.90 -17.43
CA PHE A 329 -8.22 22.42 -16.42
C PHE A 329 -7.38 23.55 -15.83
N LYS A 330 -7.27 24.71 -16.49
CA LYS A 330 -6.52 25.88 -16.02
C LYS A 330 -7.08 26.48 -14.74
N ALA A 331 -8.35 26.25 -14.43
CA ALA A 331 -8.93 26.65 -13.15
C ALA A 331 -8.53 25.75 -11.97
N HIS A 332 -7.80 24.64 -12.18
CA HIS A 332 -7.60 23.61 -11.15
C HIS A 332 -6.87 24.12 -9.88
N GLN A 333 -5.71 24.75 -10.02
CA GLN A 333 -4.93 25.29 -8.89
C GLN A 333 -5.26 26.77 -8.67
N VAL A 334 -4.30 27.67 -8.96
CA VAL A 334 -4.42 29.12 -8.83
C VAL A 334 -4.69 29.71 -10.22
N PRO A 335 -5.90 30.28 -10.47
CA PRO A 335 -6.26 30.80 -11.79
C PRO A 335 -5.43 32.00 -12.27
N LEU A 336 -4.87 32.78 -11.33
CA LEU A 336 -4.13 34.03 -11.57
C LEU A 336 -2.73 33.95 -10.91
N PRO A 337 -1.80 33.15 -11.45
CA PRO A 337 -0.52 32.87 -10.78
C PRO A 337 0.46 34.05 -10.76
N ALA A 338 0.30 35.05 -11.63
CA ALA A 338 1.17 36.21 -11.77
C ALA A 338 0.56 37.51 -11.19
N VAL A 339 -0.60 37.44 -10.53
CA VAL A 339 -1.39 38.57 -10.00
C VAL A 339 -0.61 39.63 -9.20
N LYS A 340 0.49 39.24 -8.54
CA LYS A 340 1.33 40.19 -7.78
C LYS A 340 2.17 41.10 -8.69
N LYS A 341 2.53 40.63 -9.89
CA LYS A 341 3.44 41.31 -10.84
C LYS A 341 2.72 41.78 -12.10
N ASP A 342 1.66 41.09 -12.51
CA ASP A 342 0.89 41.39 -13.71
C ASP A 342 -0.33 42.25 -13.38
N LYS A 343 -0.43 43.42 -14.04
CA LYS A 343 -1.53 44.37 -13.84
C LYS A 343 -2.86 43.87 -14.42
N GLU A 344 -2.84 43.09 -15.50
CA GLU A 344 -4.04 42.48 -16.09
C GLU A 344 -4.63 41.46 -15.12
N GLU A 345 -3.80 40.58 -14.55
CA GLU A 345 -4.25 39.61 -13.56
C GLU A 345 -4.71 40.29 -12.26
N LEU A 346 -4.01 41.33 -11.76
CA LEU A 346 -4.44 42.07 -10.56
C LEU A 346 -5.82 42.71 -10.76
N LYS A 347 -6.04 43.33 -11.93
CA LYS A 347 -7.33 43.89 -12.30
C LYS A 347 -8.40 42.80 -12.36
N ALA A 348 -8.10 41.66 -12.98
CA ALA A 348 -9.01 40.53 -13.06
C ALA A 348 -9.36 39.96 -11.68
N LEU A 349 -8.41 39.89 -10.74
CA LEU A 349 -8.70 39.49 -9.36
C LEU A 349 -9.63 40.49 -8.67
N ASN A 350 -9.37 41.79 -8.82
CA ASN A 350 -10.20 42.84 -8.23
C ASN A 350 -11.63 42.79 -8.76
N GLU A 351 -11.81 42.65 -10.08
CA GLU A 351 -13.12 42.50 -10.73
C GLU A 351 -13.82 41.21 -10.28
N TRP A 352 -13.09 40.10 -10.20
CA TRP A 352 -13.62 38.82 -9.76
C TRP A 352 -14.11 38.87 -8.32
N LEU A 353 -13.30 39.34 -7.37
CA LEU A 353 -13.73 39.47 -5.97
C LEU A 353 -14.88 40.47 -5.80
N SER A 354 -14.85 41.58 -6.55
CA SER A 354 -15.94 42.58 -6.56
C SER A 354 -17.25 42.00 -7.10
N SER A 355 -17.20 41.05 -8.02
CA SER A 355 -18.40 40.45 -8.64
C SER A 355 -19.30 39.73 -7.64
N TYR A 356 -18.75 39.25 -6.53
CA TYR A 356 -19.53 38.65 -5.44
C TYR A 356 -20.25 39.70 -4.57
N LYS A 357 -19.86 40.98 -4.67
CA LYS A 357 -20.38 42.13 -3.91
C LYS A 357 -20.34 41.90 -2.38
N PRO A 358 -19.15 41.78 -1.77
CA PRO A 358 -18.99 41.47 -0.34
C PRO A 358 -19.76 42.41 0.59
N GLN A 359 -19.95 43.68 0.21
CA GLN A 359 -20.74 44.66 0.96
C GLN A 359 -22.23 44.29 1.11
N GLU A 360 -22.76 43.38 0.27
CA GLU A 360 -24.12 42.85 0.39
C GLU A 360 -24.19 41.57 1.23
N LEU A 361 -23.04 41.00 1.64
CA LEU A 361 -22.91 39.66 2.19
C LEU A 361 -22.48 39.65 3.66
N PHE A 362 -21.75 40.69 4.08
CA PHE A 362 -21.23 40.83 5.43
C PHE A 362 -21.85 42.04 6.13
N THR A 363 -22.05 41.92 7.44
CA THR A 363 -22.49 43.02 8.30
C THR A 363 -21.34 44.00 8.59
N GLU A 364 -21.63 45.17 9.16
CA GLU A 364 -20.59 46.19 9.44
C GLU A 364 -19.48 45.69 10.37
N ASP A 365 -19.84 44.83 11.33
CA ASP A 365 -18.93 44.13 12.25
C ASP A 365 -18.18 42.95 11.61
N GLY A 366 -18.43 42.65 10.32
CA GLY A 366 -17.78 41.58 9.56
C GLY A 366 -18.39 40.19 9.75
N GLY A 367 -19.53 40.09 10.41
CA GLY A 367 -20.31 38.86 10.47
C GLY A 367 -21.04 38.58 9.16
N VAL A 368 -21.82 37.49 9.11
CA VAL A 368 -22.69 37.17 7.96
C VAL A 368 -24.11 37.71 8.20
N ILE A 369 -24.76 38.15 7.11
CA ILE A 369 -26.10 38.71 7.16
C ILE A 369 -27.19 37.68 7.53
N GLY A 370 -28.35 38.17 7.98
CA GLY A 370 -29.50 37.35 8.40
C GLY A 370 -29.97 36.35 7.34
N ASP A 371 -30.01 36.76 6.07
CA ASP A 371 -30.42 35.89 4.95
C ASP A 371 -29.56 34.62 4.84
N ILE A 372 -28.25 34.72 5.07
CA ILE A 372 -27.32 33.58 5.04
C ILE A 372 -27.58 32.67 6.25
N ASN A 373 -27.82 33.25 7.43
CA ASN A 373 -28.15 32.49 8.63
C ASN A 373 -29.49 31.75 8.53
N ALA A 374 -30.42 32.21 7.68
CA ALA A 374 -31.75 31.60 7.55
C ALA A 374 -31.71 30.15 7.04
N ILE A 375 -30.67 29.77 6.28
CA ILE A 375 -30.51 28.42 5.73
C ILE A 375 -29.52 27.56 6.50
N ILE A 376 -28.90 28.08 7.58
CA ILE A 376 -27.93 27.34 8.40
C ILE A 376 -28.67 26.73 9.61
N PRO A 377 -28.41 25.45 9.95
CA PRO A 377 -29.07 24.82 11.10
C PRO A 377 -28.89 25.63 12.39
N ARG A 378 -30.01 25.96 13.05
CA ARG A 378 -30.01 26.70 14.32
C ARG A 378 -29.47 25.87 15.47
N ASN A 379 -29.76 24.57 15.46
CA ASN A 379 -29.17 23.63 16.41
C ASN A 379 -27.74 23.32 15.97
N ASP A 380 -26.77 23.75 16.77
CA ASP A 380 -25.35 23.51 16.53
C ASP A 380 -25.02 22.02 16.29
N LEU A 381 -25.70 21.11 16.98
CA LEU A 381 -25.48 19.66 16.82
C LEU A 381 -25.94 19.12 15.45
N LYS A 382 -26.69 19.90 14.66
CA LYS A 382 -27.15 19.54 13.31
C LYS A 382 -26.25 20.11 12.22
N LYS A 383 -25.33 21.03 12.56
CA LYS A 383 -24.35 21.57 11.61
C LYS A 383 -23.37 20.48 11.20
N MET A 384 -23.08 20.38 9.91
CA MET A 384 -22.22 19.32 9.36
C MET A 384 -20.81 19.36 9.97
N GLY A 385 -20.26 20.55 10.25
CA GLY A 385 -18.96 20.71 10.91
C GLY A 385 -18.91 20.37 12.40
N GLN A 386 -20.06 20.20 13.07
CA GLN A 386 -20.16 20.00 14.53
C GLN A 386 -20.82 18.67 14.93
N ARG A 387 -21.00 17.76 13.99
CA ARG A 387 -21.49 16.40 14.26
C ARG A 387 -20.56 15.63 15.19
N ALA A 388 -21.08 15.19 16.32
CA ALA A 388 -20.33 14.45 17.34
C ALA A 388 -19.75 13.14 16.80
N GLU A 389 -20.40 12.53 15.80
CA GLU A 389 -19.95 11.34 15.10
C GLU A 389 -18.52 11.45 14.58
N VAL A 390 -18.08 12.67 14.24
CA VAL A 390 -16.81 12.92 13.58
C VAL A 390 -15.66 13.12 14.57
N TYR A 391 -15.91 13.64 15.78
CA TYR A 391 -14.83 14.07 16.69
C TYR A 391 -14.94 13.54 18.13
N GLU A 392 -16.08 13.01 18.57
CA GLU A 392 -16.30 12.52 19.93
C GLU A 392 -17.28 11.34 19.93
N SER A 393 -16.92 10.27 19.20
CA SER A 393 -17.82 9.13 18.96
C SER A 393 -17.33 7.80 19.54
N TYR A 394 -16.09 7.73 20.04
CA TYR A 394 -15.53 6.49 20.57
C TYR A 394 -16.34 5.93 21.74
N LYS A 395 -16.73 4.65 21.61
CA LYS A 395 -17.33 3.85 22.69
C LYS A 395 -16.52 2.58 22.89
N ALA A 396 -16.14 2.31 24.13
CA ALA A 396 -15.42 1.08 24.48
C ALA A 396 -16.31 -0.14 24.29
N LEU A 397 -15.73 -1.23 23.79
CA LEU A 397 -16.42 -2.50 23.64
C LEU A 397 -16.60 -3.22 24.98
N LYS A 398 -17.72 -3.91 25.13
CA LYS A 398 -17.91 -4.91 26.18
C LYS A 398 -17.22 -6.20 25.73
N LEU A 399 -16.01 -6.44 26.20
CA LEU A 399 -15.23 -7.61 25.81
C LEU A 399 -15.42 -8.77 26.81
N PRO A 400 -15.62 -10.00 26.34
CA PRO A 400 -15.69 -11.17 27.20
C PRO A 400 -14.30 -11.49 27.79
N ASP A 401 -14.27 -12.30 28.85
CA ASP A 401 -13.03 -12.87 29.34
C ASP A 401 -12.48 -13.88 28.31
N TRP A 402 -11.40 -13.50 27.64
CA TRP A 402 -10.79 -14.30 26.58
C TRP A 402 -10.29 -15.66 27.08
N LYS A 403 -9.97 -15.81 28.38
CA LYS A 403 -9.46 -17.07 28.94
C LYS A 403 -10.48 -18.22 28.84
N LYS A 404 -11.77 -17.90 28.71
CA LYS A 404 -12.84 -18.90 28.49
C LYS A 404 -12.74 -19.62 27.15
N PHE A 405 -12.09 -18.99 26.17
CA PHE A 405 -11.81 -19.56 24.85
C PHE A 405 -10.42 -20.20 24.79
N GLY A 406 -9.72 -20.24 25.93
CA GLY A 406 -8.36 -20.75 26.03
C GLY A 406 -8.29 -22.24 25.72
N VAL A 407 -7.21 -22.63 25.05
CA VAL A 407 -6.93 -24.01 24.67
C VAL A 407 -5.99 -24.64 25.68
N GLU A 408 -6.19 -25.91 25.99
CA GLU A 408 -5.29 -26.66 26.87
C GLU A 408 -3.88 -26.75 26.25
N LYS A 409 -2.88 -26.30 27.02
CA LYS A 409 -1.46 -26.46 26.69
C LYS A 409 -1.16 -27.94 26.39
N GLY A 410 -0.44 -28.21 25.30
CA GLY A 410 -0.19 -29.59 24.87
C GLY A 410 -0.99 -30.04 23.66
N LYS A 411 -2.10 -29.36 23.33
CA LYS A 411 -2.96 -29.68 22.18
C LYS A 411 -2.51 -28.97 20.91
N GLN A 412 -3.11 -29.36 19.79
CA GLN A 412 -3.00 -28.68 18.49
C GLN A 412 -4.27 -27.86 18.29
N GLU A 413 -4.15 -26.58 17.94
CA GLU A 413 -5.29 -25.74 17.62
C GLU A 413 -4.93 -24.69 16.56
N SER A 414 -5.91 -24.31 15.74
CA SER A 414 -5.75 -23.19 14.80
C SER A 414 -5.99 -21.87 15.54
N SER A 415 -5.01 -20.97 15.51
CA SER A 415 -5.17 -19.63 16.11
C SER A 415 -6.38 -18.89 15.54
N MET A 416 -6.63 -19.03 14.24
CA MET A 416 -7.78 -18.41 13.59
C MET A 416 -9.12 -18.99 14.05
N LYS A 417 -9.22 -20.31 14.24
CA LYS A 417 -10.45 -20.92 14.78
C LYS A 417 -10.73 -20.48 16.21
N ALA A 418 -9.71 -20.48 17.06
CA ALA A 418 -9.84 -20.06 18.44
C ALA A 418 -10.33 -18.61 18.55
N ILE A 419 -9.75 -17.69 17.76
CA ILE A 419 -10.19 -16.29 17.80
C ILE A 419 -11.55 -16.07 17.12
N ALA A 420 -11.97 -16.94 16.21
CA ALA A 420 -13.29 -16.84 15.59
C ALA A 420 -14.42 -16.96 16.63
N GLU A 421 -14.27 -17.85 17.61
CA GLU A 421 -15.22 -18.01 18.73
C GLU A 421 -15.24 -16.77 19.64
N LEU A 422 -14.06 -16.17 19.90
CA LEU A 422 -13.97 -14.91 20.63
C LEU A 422 -14.64 -13.75 19.85
N ILE A 423 -14.41 -13.66 18.54
CA ILE A 423 -15.01 -12.63 17.68
C ILE A 423 -16.53 -12.75 17.66
N ASP A 424 -17.06 -13.97 17.55
CA ASP A 424 -18.50 -14.23 17.62
C ASP A 424 -19.10 -13.73 18.94
N GLN A 425 -18.51 -14.08 20.09
CA GLN A 425 -18.98 -13.59 21.38
C GLN A 425 -18.88 -12.05 21.49
N VAL A 426 -17.83 -11.44 20.92
CA VAL A 426 -17.71 -9.98 20.84
C VAL A 426 -18.86 -9.39 20.01
N PHE A 427 -19.27 -10.01 18.90
CA PHE A 427 -20.44 -9.57 18.13
C PHE A 427 -21.73 -9.67 18.95
N VAL A 428 -21.94 -10.76 19.69
CA VAL A 428 -23.10 -10.94 20.58
C VAL A 428 -23.16 -9.86 21.65
N ASP A 429 -22.03 -9.55 22.29
CA ASP A 429 -21.96 -8.53 23.33
C ASP A 429 -22.02 -7.08 22.79
N ASN A 430 -21.77 -6.88 21.50
CA ASN A 430 -21.62 -5.58 20.86
C ASN A 430 -22.31 -5.52 19.48
N PRO A 431 -23.65 -5.72 19.41
CA PRO A 431 -24.36 -5.92 18.15
C PRO A 431 -24.26 -4.74 17.18
N ASN A 432 -24.02 -3.52 17.70
CA ASN A 432 -24.04 -2.28 16.91
C ASN A 432 -22.73 -1.50 16.99
N SER A 433 -21.60 -2.12 17.37
CA SER A 433 -20.31 -1.42 17.53
C SER A 433 -19.08 -2.17 17.01
N VAL A 434 -19.26 -3.38 16.46
CA VAL A 434 -18.18 -4.17 15.85
C VAL A 434 -18.61 -4.81 14.53
N ARG A 435 -17.73 -4.79 13.52
CA ARG A 435 -17.83 -5.54 12.25
C ARG A 435 -16.49 -6.12 11.86
N LEU A 436 -16.55 -7.15 11.03
CA LEU A 436 -15.41 -7.72 10.34
C LEU A 436 -15.57 -7.52 8.83
N PHE A 437 -14.50 -7.04 8.19
CA PHE A 437 -14.43 -6.80 6.75
C PHE A 437 -13.39 -7.75 6.15
N SER A 438 -13.79 -8.66 5.27
CA SER A 438 -12.88 -9.66 4.70
C SER A 438 -12.93 -9.64 3.17
N PRO A 439 -11.81 -9.83 2.47
CA PRO A 439 -11.79 -9.76 1.03
C PRO A 439 -12.18 -11.09 0.36
N ASP A 440 -13.34 -11.65 0.73
CA ASP A 440 -13.80 -13.01 0.32
C ASP A 440 -12.88 -14.14 0.81
N GLU A 441 -12.42 -14.02 2.07
CA GLU A 441 -11.42 -14.92 2.63
C GLU A 441 -11.77 -15.48 4.01
N LEU A 442 -12.94 -15.15 4.59
CA LEU A 442 -13.26 -15.50 5.98
C LEU A 442 -13.14 -17.00 6.25
N GLU A 443 -13.79 -17.83 5.41
CA GLU A 443 -13.76 -19.29 5.53
C GLU A 443 -12.36 -19.86 5.23
N SER A 444 -11.69 -19.30 4.21
CA SER A 444 -10.34 -19.73 3.85
C SER A 444 -9.35 -19.46 4.98
N ASN A 445 -9.51 -18.33 5.67
CA ASN A 445 -8.75 -17.92 6.84
C ASN A 445 -9.20 -18.66 8.12
N LYS A 446 -10.13 -19.61 8.04
CA LYS A 446 -10.66 -20.41 9.17
C LYS A 446 -11.36 -19.58 10.24
N LEU A 447 -11.92 -18.44 9.85
CA LEU A 447 -12.67 -17.52 10.71
C LEU A 447 -14.19 -17.71 10.62
N GLY A 448 -14.68 -18.78 9.96
CA GLY A 448 -16.12 -19.07 9.81
C GLY A 448 -16.88 -19.20 11.14
N GLY A 449 -16.20 -19.52 12.25
CA GLY A 449 -16.79 -19.51 13.59
C GLY A 449 -17.35 -18.15 14.03
N ALA A 450 -16.88 -17.05 13.43
CA ALA A 450 -17.40 -15.69 13.66
C ALA A 450 -18.85 -15.49 13.20
N LEU A 451 -19.41 -16.45 12.46
CA LEU A 451 -20.79 -16.45 11.95
C LEU A 451 -21.75 -17.29 12.81
N ALA A 452 -21.33 -17.78 13.99
CA ALA A 452 -22.18 -18.67 14.79
C ALA A 452 -23.49 -18.00 15.24
N HIS A 453 -23.46 -16.71 15.57
CA HIS A 453 -24.64 -15.93 15.97
C HIS A 453 -24.93 -14.72 15.05
N THR A 454 -24.32 -14.66 13.86
CA THR A 454 -24.55 -13.57 12.90
C THR A 454 -24.37 -14.02 11.45
N GLY A 455 -24.76 -13.17 10.51
CA GLY A 455 -24.65 -13.43 9.08
C GLY A 455 -23.65 -12.52 8.36
N ARG A 456 -23.52 -12.76 7.06
CA ARG A 456 -22.91 -11.83 6.11
C ARG A 456 -23.92 -10.73 5.78
N ASN A 457 -23.50 -9.47 5.78
CA ASN A 457 -24.33 -8.37 5.31
C ASN A 457 -24.09 -8.17 3.80
N PHE A 458 -24.90 -8.84 2.98
CA PHE A 458 -24.90 -8.71 1.52
C PHE A 458 -26.33 -8.69 0.97
N GLN A 459 -26.81 -7.50 0.62
CA GLN A 459 -28.21 -7.24 0.28
C GLN A 459 -28.64 -7.73 -1.11
N TRP A 460 -27.68 -8.12 -1.95
CA TRP A 460 -27.98 -8.64 -3.30
C TRP A 460 -28.13 -10.17 -3.33
N ASP A 461 -27.67 -10.85 -2.27
CA ASP A 461 -27.86 -12.26 -2.11
C ASP A 461 -29.21 -12.56 -1.44
N GLN A 462 -29.93 -13.54 -1.99
CA GLN A 462 -31.26 -13.88 -1.51
C GLN A 462 -31.25 -14.54 -0.11
N PHE A 463 -30.11 -15.09 0.31
CA PHE A 463 -29.97 -15.79 1.59
C PHE A 463 -29.46 -14.88 2.71
N ALA A 464 -28.76 -13.79 2.38
CA ALA A 464 -28.17 -12.85 3.33
C ALA A 464 -28.91 -11.50 3.45
N ASN A 465 -29.71 -11.10 2.45
CA ASN A 465 -30.40 -9.80 2.49
C ASN A 465 -31.34 -9.64 3.69
N ALA A 466 -31.53 -8.39 4.12
CA ALA A 466 -32.49 -7.97 5.14
C ALA A 466 -32.45 -8.75 6.47
N GLN A 467 -31.29 -9.36 6.77
CA GLN A 467 -31.02 -10.09 8.01
C GLN A 467 -29.91 -9.42 8.82
N GLY A 468 -29.51 -8.19 8.47
CA GLY A 468 -28.36 -7.50 9.02
C GLY A 468 -27.05 -8.27 8.77
N GLY A 469 -26.20 -8.33 9.80
CA GLY A 469 -24.99 -9.15 9.81
C GLY A 469 -23.76 -8.35 10.23
N ARG A 470 -22.83 -8.97 10.97
CA ARG A 470 -21.58 -8.31 11.43
C ARG A 470 -20.38 -8.57 10.52
N VAL A 471 -20.52 -9.44 9.52
CA VAL A 471 -19.44 -9.76 8.57
C VAL A 471 -19.77 -9.20 7.21
N ILE A 472 -18.83 -8.51 6.57
CA ILE A 472 -18.95 -8.06 5.18
C ILE A 472 -17.81 -8.66 4.39
N GLU A 473 -18.15 -9.37 3.31
CA GLU A 473 -17.17 -9.92 2.38
C GLU A 473 -17.29 -9.27 1.01
N VAL A 474 -16.17 -8.75 0.51
CA VAL A 474 -16.06 -8.17 -0.83
C VAL A 474 -14.64 -8.37 -1.34
N LEU A 475 -14.46 -8.98 -2.51
CA LEU A 475 -13.14 -9.22 -3.12
C LEU A 475 -12.47 -7.91 -3.58
N SER A 476 -12.13 -7.07 -2.62
CA SER A 476 -11.48 -5.76 -2.74
C SER A 476 -10.98 -5.33 -1.37
N GLU A 477 -9.66 -5.40 -1.18
CA GLU A 477 -8.99 -4.91 0.02
C GLU A 477 -9.22 -3.40 0.19
N HIS A 478 -9.28 -2.65 -0.90
CA HIS A 478 -9.58 -1.21 -0.88
C HIS A 478 -10.96 -0.90 -0.28
N MET A 479 -11.99 -1.69 -0.62
CA MET A 479 -13.33 -1.52 -0.01
C MET A 479 -13.31 -1.91 1.46
N CYS A 480 -12.69 -3.04 1.81
CA CYS A 480 -12.55 -3.47 3.21
C CYS A 480 -11.85 -2.41 4.06
N GLN A 481 -10.74 -1.86 3.57
CA GLN A 481 -10.02 -0.77 4.23
C GLN A 481 -10.85 0.51 4.33
N GLY A 482 -11.53 0.91 3.25
CA GLY A 482 -12.39 2.10 3.26
C GLY A 482 -13.54 1.98 4.26
N PHE A 483 -14.25 0.84 4.26
CA PHE A 483 -15.29 0.55 5.24
C PHE A 483 -14.73 0.62 6.66
N LEU A 484 -13.61 -0.06 6.91
CA LEU A 484 -12.95 -0.06 8.21
C LEU A 484 -12.57 1.34 8.69
N GLN A 485 -12.04 2.19 7.81
CA GLN A 485 -11.68 3.58 8.12
C GLN A 485 -12.90 4.40 8.52
N GLY A 486 -13.95 4.42 7.69
CA GLY A 486 -15.17 5.18 7.98
C GLY A 486 -15.85 4.71 9.27
N TYR A 487 -15.88 3.40 9.49
CA TYR A 487 -16.47 2.77 10.66
C TYR A 487 -15.70 3.08 11.96
N THR A 488 -14.37 3.14 11.87
CA THR A 488 -13.49 3.47 13.00
C THR A 488 -13.50 4.96 13.32
N LEU A 489 -13.41 5.83 12.30
CA LEU A 489 -13.43 7.29 12.44
C LEU A 489 -14.77 7.82 12.96
N THR A 490 -15.83 7.03 12.80
CA THR A 490 -17.16 7.33 13.35
C THR A 490 -17.46 6.66 14.68
N GLY A 491 -16.41 6.17 15.37
CA GLY A 491 -16.44 5.93 16.82
C GLY A 491 -16.50 4.47 17.24
N ARG A 492 -16.38 3.54 16.29
CA ARG A 492 -16.60 2.13 16.55
C ARG A 492 -15.37 1.29 16.19
N VAL A 493 -15.48 -0.05 16.22
CA VAL A 493 -14.33 -0.95 16.05
C VAL A 493 -14.53 -1.86 14.84
N GLY A 494 -13.51 -2.00 14.00
CA GLY A 494 -13.51 -3.01 12.95
C GLY A 494 -12.32 -3.95 13.01
N ILE A 495 -12.48 -5.10 12.37
CA ILE A 495 -11.48 -6.17 12.23
C ILE A 495 -11.33 -6.47 10.75
N PHE A 496 -10.10 -6.56 10.25
CA PHE A 496 -9.82 -6.86 8.84
C PHE A 496 -8.81 -8.00 8.72
N PRO A 497 -9.30 -9.24 8.59
CA PRO A 497 -8.46 -10.37 8.23
C PRO A 497 -8.22 -10.42 6.72
N SER A 498 -6.98 -10.73 6.33
CA SER A 498 -6.56 -10.88 4.95
C SER A 498 -5.46 -11.93 4.82
N TYR A 499 -5.26 -12.46 3.62
CA TYR A 499 -4.04 -13.12 3.22
C TYR A 499 -2.89 -12.12 3.35
N GLU A 500 -1.81 -12.58 3.96
CA GLU A 500 -0.60 -11.79 4.21
C GLU A 500 -0.07 -11.08 2.94
N SER A 501 0.01 -11.80 1.82
CA SER A 501 0.57 -11.26 0.59
C SER A 501 -0.23 -10.12 -0.04
N PHE A 502 -1.53 -10.03 0.28
CA PHE A 502 -2.46 -9.12 -0.39
C PHE A 502 -2.86 -7.93 0.47
N LEU A 503 -2.68 -8.00 1.79
CA LEU A 503 -2.92 -6.85 2.65
C LEU A 503 -2.03 -5.64 2.27
N GLY A 504 -0.85 -5.90 1.68
CA GLY A 504 0.01 -4.88 1.08
C GLY A 504 -0.66 -3.99 0.02
N ILE A 505 -1.77 -4.43 -0.61
CA ILE A 505 -2.55 -3.65 -1.59
C ILE A 505 -3.03 -2.32 -0.98
N ILE A 506 -3.38 -2.30 0.31
CA ILE A 506 -3.91 -1.11 1.00
C ILE A 506 -2.85 -0.30 1.74
N HIS A 507 -1.57 -0.57 1.51
CA HIS A 507 -0.46 0.11 2.21
C HIS A 507 -0.61 1.64 2.21
N THR A 508 -0.84 2.26 1.05
CA THR A 508 -0.95 3.73 0.99
C THR A 508 -2.18 4.23 1.74
N MET A 509 -3.32 3.54 1.65
CA MET A 509 -4.53 3.89 2.43
C MET A 509 -4.29 3.82 3.94
N MET A 510 -3.57 2.80 4.44
CA MET A 510 -3.17 2.71 5.84
C MET A 510 -2.29 3.91 6.23
N VAL A 511 -1.32 4.28 5.40
CA VAL A 511 -0.45 5.44 5.64
C VAL A 511 -1.25 6.74 5.72
N GLN A 512 -2.23 6.94 4.84
CA GLN A 512 -3.09 8.14 4.88
C GLN A 512 -3.94 8.18 6.15
N PHE A 513 -4.52 7.05 6.57
CA PHE A 513 -5.22 6.95 7.86
C PHE A 513 -4.30 7.27 9.04
N CYS A 514 -3.06 6.80 9.02
CA CYS A 514 -2.08 7.11 10.07
C CYS A 514 -1.73 8.60 10.15
N LYS A 515 -1.57 9.25 8.99
CA LYS A 515 -1.32 10.70 8.93
C LYS A 515 -2.51 11.48 9.48
N PHE A 516 -3.72 11.12 9.04
CA PHE A 516 -4.96 11.74 9.50
C PHE A 516 -5.13 11.59 11.01
N THR A 517 -4.99 10.38 11.55
CA THR A 517 -5.13 10.12 13.00
C THR A 517 -4.01 10.77 13.82
N LYS A 518 -2.77 10.81 13.32
CA LYS A 518 -1.67 11.54 13.96
C LYS A 518 -1.99 13.02 14.09
N MET A 519 -2.51 13.65 13.04
CA MET A 519 -2.96 15.05 13.09
C MET A 519 -4.16 15.22 14.02
N GLY A 520 -5.09 14.27 14.00
CA GLY A 520 -6.24 14.26 14.89
C GLY A 520 -5.84 14.24 16.37
N ARG A 521 -4.83 13.45 16.74
CA ARG A 521 -4.27 13.42 18.11
C ARG A 521 -3.57 14.70 18.52
N GLU A 522 -2.99 15.41 17.56
CA GLU A 522 -2.35 16.72 17.78
C GLU A 522 -3.39 17.85 17.86
N THR A 523 -4.64 17.57 17.45
CA THR A 523 -5.77 18.51 17.51
C THR A 523 -6.48 18.43 18.86
N ARG A 524 -6.55 19.56 19.57
CA ARG A 524 -6.99 19.60 21.00
C ARG A 524 -8.45 19.17 21.25
N TRP A 525 -9.32 19.34 20.27
CA TRP A 525 -10.76 19.09 20.43
C TRP A 525 -11.21 17.73 19.86
N ARG A 526 -10.37 17.05 19.08
CA ARG A 526 -10.68 15.74 18.51
C ARG A 526 -10.32 14.66 19.53
N ARG A 527 -11.29 13.80 19.87
CA ARG A 527 -11.09 12.71 20.83
C ARG A 527 -10.42 11.51 20.17
N ASP A 528 -9.89 10.65 21.02
CA ASP A 528 -9.34 9.35 20.64
C ASP A 528 -10.38 8.50 19.92
N ILE A 529 -9.92 7.73 18.94
CA ILE A 529 -10.70 6.72 18.24
C ILE A 529 -10.18 5.32 18.54
N SER A 530 -10.96 4.29 18.20
CA SER A 530 -10.50 2.91 18.26
C SER A 530 -9.29 2.71 17.35
N SER A 531 -8.45 1.74 17.68
CA SER A 531 -7.40 1.30 16.76
C SER A 531 -7.98 0.59 15.53
N ILE A 532 -7.24 0.63 14.43
CA ILE A 532 -7.50 -0.21 13.27
C ILE A 532 -6.79 -1.55 13.48
N ASN A 533 -7.48 -2.66 13.20
CA ASN A 533 -7.03 -4.01 13.56
C ASN A 533 -6.92 -4.91 12.32
N TYR A 534 -5.70 -5.22 11.94
CA TYR A 534 -5.37 -6.14 10.85
C TYR A 534 -4.99 -7.51 11.39
N ILE A 535 -5.49 -8.55 10.73
CA ILE A 535 -5.08 -9.94 10.96
C ILE A 535 -4.48 -10.47 9.66
N GLU A 536 -3.19 -10.76 9.65
CA GLU A 536 -2.55 -11.50 8.57
C GLU A 536 -2.54 -12.98 8.91
N THR A 537 -3.13 -13.76 8.02
CA THR A 537 -3.04 -15.21 8.07
C THR A 537 -2.87 -15.75 6.66
N SER A 538 -2.94 -17.08 6.49
CA SER A 538 -2.53 -17.73 5.24
C SER A 538 -1.13 -17.23 4.85
N THR A 539 -0.20 -17.30 5.80
CA THR A 539 1.12 -16.69 5.70
C THR A 539 2.00 -17.40 4.66
N TRP A 540 3.09 -16.77 4.25
CA TRP A 540 4.04 -17.34 3.28
C TRP A 540 4.50 -18.76 3.66
N ALA A 541 4.56 -19.06 4.96
CA ALA A 541 4.97 -20.35 5.49
C ALA A 541 3.97 -21.49 5.22
N ARG A 542 2.68 -21.19 5.02
CA ARG A 542 1.59 -22.17 4.85
C ARG A 542 0.66 -21.82 3.67
N GLN A 543 1.23 -21.45 2.52
CA GLN A 543 0.51 -21.18 1.26
C GLN A 543 0.57 -22.35 0.27
N GLU A 544 0.16 -23.53 0.75
CA GLU A 544 0.33 -24.82 0.07
C GLU A 544 -0.39 -24.89 -1.29
N HIS A 545 -1.58 -24.30 -1.43
CA HIS A 545 -2.36 -24.36 -2.68
C HIS A 545 -1.96 -23.31 -3.72
N ASN A 546 -1.30 -22.23 -3.31
CA ASN A 546 -1.14 -21.03 -4.12
C ASN A 546 0.30 -20.78 -4.58
N GLY A 547 1.28 -21.07 -3.73
CA GLY A 547 2.70 -20.91 -4.05
C GLY A 547 3.18 -19.46 -4.05
N PHE A 548 4.16 -19.15 -4.90
CA PHE A 548 5.06 -18.00 -4.73
C PHE A 548 4.38 -16.61 -4.79
N SER A 549 3.31 -16.44 -5.56
CA SER A 549 2.59 -15.15 -5.62
C SER A 549 1.90 -14.77 -4.30
N HIS A 550 1.72 -15.73 -3.40
CA HIS A 550 1.09 -15.53 -2.09
C HIS A 550 2.11 -15.49 -0.93
N GLN A 551 3.40 -15.33 -1.24
CA GLN A 551 4.48 -15.39 -0.27
C GLN A 551 5.15 -14.01 -0.17
N ASN A 552 4.63 -13.14 0.69
CA ASN A 552 5.14 -11.78 0.86
C ASN A 552 4.73 -11.17 2.23
N PRO A 553 5.60 -11.22 3.25
CA PRO A 553 5.34 -10.61 4.56
C PRO A 553 5.68 -9.10 4.64
N SER A 554 5.79 -8.38 3.52
CA SER A 554 6.28 -6.98 3.50
C SER A 554 5.35 -5.95 4.15
N PHE A 555 4.10 -6.32 4.48
CA PHE A 555 3.22 -5.40 5.19
C PHE A 555 3.73 -5.11 6.62
N ILE A 556 4.52 -6.01 7.21
CA ILE A 556 5.25 -5.74 8.46
C ILE A 556 6.16 -4.51 8.27
N SER A 557 6.97 -4.47 7.21
CA SER A 557 7.78 -3.28 6.86
C SER A 557 6.91 -2.02 6.71
N ALA A 558 5.74 -2.11 6.10
CA ALA A 558 4.85 -0.96 5.95
C ALA A 558 4.40 -0.41 7.31
N VAL A 559 4.05 -1.28 8.26
CA VAL A 559 3.63 -0.88 9.60
C VAL A 559 4.79 -0.33 10.41
N LEU A 560 5.98 -0.92 10.31
CA LEU A 560 7.19 -0.46 11.01
C LEU A 560 7.63 0.96 10.62
N ASN A 561 7.26 1.43 9.42
CA ASN A 561 7.57 2.78 8.95
C ASN A 561 6.57 3.86 9.43
N ILE A 562 5.51 3.47 10.13
CA ILE A 562 4.58 4.42 10.78
C ILE A 562 5.23 5.00 12.05
N LYS A 563 4.74 6.16 12.51
CA LYS A 563 5.20 6.79 13.76
C LYS A 563 5.16 5.78 14.93
N PRO A 564 6.25 5.64 15.72
CA PRO A 564 6.34 4.61 16.77
C PRO A 564 5.20 4.63 17.79
N ASN A 565 4.63 5.79 18.10
CA ASN A 565 3.52 5.89 19.04
C ASN A 565 2.15 5.43 18.46
N ALA A 566 2.11 4.97 17.22
CA ALA A 566 0.91 4.49 16.53
C ALA A 566 1.06 3.06 15.97
N ALA A 567 2.26 2.56 15.71
CA ALA A 567 2.49 1.25 15.08
C ALA A 567 2.60 0.12 16.11
N ARG A 568 1.88 -0.99 15.91
CA ARG A 568 2.01 -2.22 16.73
C ARG A 568 2.04 -3.44 15.81
N VAL A 569 3.06 -4.30 15.98
CA VAL A 569 3.19 -5.56 15.23
C VAL A 569 3.35 -6.71 16.20
N TYR A 570 2.41 -7.64 16.15
CA TYR A 570 2.36 -8.81 16.99
C TYR A 570 2.46 -10.08 16.15
N LEU A 571 3.29 -11.03 16.59
CA LEU A 571 3.46 -12.35 15.98
C LEU A 571 3.24 -13.46 17.01
N PRO A 572 1.99 -13.70 17.45
CA PRO A 572 1.69 -14.69 18.48
C PRO A 572 2.10 -16.11 18.04
N PRO A 573 2.86 -16.87 18.86
CA PRO A 573 3.36 -18.18 18.49
C PRO A 573 2.32 -19.30 18.59
N ASP A 574 1.18 -19.08 19.25
CA ASP A 574 0.12 -20.07 19.43
C ASP A 574 -1.27 -19.44 19.63
N ALA A 575 -2.31 -20.28 19.72
CA ALA A 575 -3.70 -19.88 19.84
C ALA A 575 -3.99 -19.04 21.10
N ASN A 576 -3.44 -19.42 22.27
CA ASN A 576 -3.67 -18.68 23.52
C ASN A 576 -3.02 -17.29 23.50
N THR A 577 -1.82 -17.18 22.95
CA THR A 577 -1.16 -15.88 22.77
C THR A 577 -1.93 -15.01 21.78
N PHE A 578 -2.51 -15.61 20.72
CA PHE A 578 -3.33 -14.88 19.75
C PHE A 578 -4.64 -14.37 20.37
N LEU A 579 -5.35 -15.18 21.16
CA LEU A 579 -6.55 -14.78 21.90
C LEU A 579 -6.28 -13.58 22.82
N CYS A 580 -5.19 -13.64 23.59
CA CYS A 580 -4.77 -12.54 24.46
C CYS A 580 -4.47 -11.27 23.65
N THR A 581 -3.75 -11.42 22.53
CA THR A 581 -3.37 -10.32 21.64
C THR A 581 -4.60 -9.66 21.01
N LEU A 582 -5.53 -10.43 20.45
CA LEU A 582 -6.77 -9.89 19.87
C LEU A 582 -7.59 -9.14 20.92
N ASN A 583 -7.78 -9.72 22.10
CA ASN A 583 -8.47 -9.06 23.20
C ASN A 583 -7.76 -7.75 23.63
N HIS A 584 -6.43 -7.68 23.56
CA HIS A 584 -5.69 -6.43 23.81
C HIS A 584 -5.92 -5.39 22.69
N CYS A 585 -5.80 -5.80 21.43
CA CYS A 585 -5.96 -4.92 20.27
C CYS A 585 -7.37 -4.28 20.22
N LEU A 586 -8.42 -5.04 20.53
CA LEU A 586 -9.81 -4.54 20.59
C LEU A 586 -10.04 -3.49 21.70
N LYS A 587 -9.17 -3.43 22.72
CA LYS A 587 -9.21 -2.38 23.78
C LYS A 587 -8.42 -1.13 23.41
N SER A 588 -7.53 -1.24 22.43
CA SER A 588 -6.55 -0.20 22.14
C SER A 588 -7.17 0.98 21.36
N LYS A 589 -6.51 2.14 21.46
CA LYS A 589 -6.94 3.38 20.81
C LYS A 589 -5.83 3.97 19.97
N ASN A 590 -6.19 4.54 18.83
CA ASN A 590 -5.30 5.27 17.94
C ASN A 590 -4.05 4.50 17.47
N HIS A 591 -4.07 3.17 17.48
CA HIS A 591 -2.99 2.36 16.94
C HIS A 591 -3.38 1.76 15.58
N VAL A 592 -2.35 1.41 14.82
CA VAL A 592 -2.41 0.40 13.78
C VAL A 592 -1.88 -0.89 14.38
N ASN A 593 -2.78 -1.84 14.61
CA ASN A 593 -2.42 -3.15 15.11
C ASN A 593 -2.33 -4.12 13.93
N LEU A 594 -1.17 -4.72 13.74
CA LEU A 594 -0.96 -5.85 12.85
C LEU A 594 -0.73 -7.11 13.69
N MET A 595 -1.57 -8.13 13.50
CA MET A 595 -1.46 -9.43 14.15
C MET A 595 -1.22 -10.50 13.10
N VAL A 596 -0.07 -11.17 13.14
CA VAL A 596 0.31 -12.20 12.16
C VAL A 596 0.21 -13.57 12.81
N GLY A 597 -0.56 -14.49 12.23
CA GLY A 597 -0.69 -15.84 12.79
C GLY A 597 -1.18 -16.89 11.81
N SER A 598 -0.91 -18.14 12.15
CA SER A 598 -1.29 -19.28 11.31
C SER A 598 -2.77 -19.63 11.40
N LYS A 599 -3.33 -20.06 10.26
CA LYS A 599 -4.65 -20.70 10.21
C LYS A 599 -4.59 -22.22 10.35
N GLN A 600 -3.41 -22.81 10.18
CA GLN A 600 -3.25 -24.25 10.30
C GLN A 600 -3.18 -24.63 11.78
N PRO A 601 -3.66 -25.82 12.17
CA PRO A 601 -3.49 -26.31 13.52
C PRO A 601 -1.99 -26.37 13.88
N THR A 602 -1.61 -25.71 14.97
CA THR A 602 -0.25 -25.75 15.51
C THR A 602 -0.27 -26.05 17.02
N PRO A 603 0.85 -26.54 17.59
CA PRO A 603 0.88 -26.84 19.02
C PRO A 603 0.66 -25.60 19.88
N VAL A 604 -0.16 -25.75 20.92
CA VAL A 604 -0.37 -24.74 21.96
C VAL A 604 0.68 -24.93 23.04
N PHE A 605 1.58 -23.95 23.15
CA PHE A 605 2.76 -24.02 24.00
C PHE A 605 2.52 -23.41 25.38
N LEU A 606 1.72 -22.36 25.46
CA LEU A 606 1.45 -21.63 26.69
C LEU A 606 0.01 -21.89 27.15
N SER A 607 -0.18 -22.08 28.45
CA SER A 607 -1.51 -21.97 29.08
C SER A 607 -2.02 -20.53 29.00
N PRO A 608 -3.33 -20.26 29.19
CA PRO A 608 -3.86 -18.90 29.17
C PRO A 608 -3.14 -17.93 30.13
N ASP A 609 -2.76 -18.37 31.33
CA ASP A 609 -2.03 -17.52 32.29
C ASP A 609 -0.57 -17.26 31.87
N GLU A 610 0.10 -18.27 31.31
CA GLU A 610 1.45 -18.10 30.74
C GLU A 610 1.42 -17.16 29.52
N ALA A 611 0.40 -17.29 28.65
CA ALA A 611 0.21 -16.44 27.48
C ALA A 611 -0.06 -14.98 27.88
N GLU A 612 -0.87 -14.73 28.91
CA GLU A 612 -1.09 -13.37 29.44
C GLU A 612 0.21 -12.74 29.94
N GLY A 613 1.00 -13.48 30.73
CA GLY A 613 2.29 -13.03 31.22
C GLY A 613 3.28 -12.77 30.08
N HIS A 614 3.29 -13.63 29.07
CA HIS A 614 4.13 -13.51 27.89
C HIS A 614 3.77 -12.30 27.02
N CYS A 615 2.48 -12.12 26.68
CA CYS A 615 1.99 -10.95 25.94
C CYS A 615 2.31 -9.64 26.67
N ARG A 616 2.13 -9.59 28.00
CA ARG A 616 2.42 -8.40 28.80
C ARG A 616 3.90 -8.02 28.78
N ALA A 617 4.80 -9.01 28.72
CA ALA A 617 6.23 -8.79 28.60
C ALA A 617 6.70 -8.53 27.14
N GLY A 618 5.85 -8.83 26.15
CA GLY A 618 6.16 -8.81 24.72
C GLY A 618 7.08 -9.95 24.25
N GLY A 619 7.76 -10.63 25.16
CA GLY A 619 8.61 -11.79 24.90
C GLY A 619 9.11 -12.41 26.20
N SER A 620 9.51 -13.68 26.18
CA SER A 620 10.02 -14.36 27.38
C SER A 620 10.91 -15.56 27.07
N VAL A 621 11.72 -15.95 28.05
CA VAL A 621 12.46 -17.24 28.02
C VAL A 621 11.48 -18.39 28.19
N TRP A 622 11.52 -19.36 27.28
CA TRP A 622 10.71 -20.58 27.34
C TRP A 622 11.49 -21.66 28.06
N LYS A 623 11.27 -21.74 29.38
CA LYS A 623 12.03 -22.62 30.29
C LYS A 623 11.97 -24.10 29.87
N PHE A 624 10.79 -24.57 29.45
CA PHE A 624 10.59 -25.97 29.04
C PHE A 624 11.45 -26.37 27.81
N ALA A 625 11.70 -25.42 26.90
CA ALA A 625 12.49 -25.62 25.70
C ALA A 625 13.99 -25.34 25.91
N SER A 626 14.37 -24.80 27.06
CA SER A 626 15.76 -24.41 27.38
C SER A 626 16.49 -25.44 28.24
N THR A 627 17.82 -25.50 28.14
CA THR A 627 18.69 -26.25 29.06
C THR A 627 18.79 -25.49 30.39
N ASP A 628 18.67 -26.18 31.54
CA ASP A 628 18.70 -25.57 32.88
C ASP A 628 17.80 -24.31 32.98
N GLU A 629 16.55 -24.42 32.51
CA GLU A 629 15.58 -23.31 32.45
C GLU A 629 16.06 -22.05 31.69
N GLY A 630 17.12 -22.17 30.88
CA GLY A 630 17.74 -21.08 30.13
C GLY A 630 18.83 -20.34 30.90
N ARG A 631 19.30 -20.87 32.05
CA ARG A 631 20.43 -20.31 32.79
C ARG A 631 21.75 -20.59 32.07
N ASP A 632 22.63 -19.58 32.08
CA ASP A 632 23.99 -19.60 31.52
C ASP A 632 24.15 -20.39 30.20
N PRO A 633 23.48 -19.95 29.11
CA PRO A 633 23.50 -20.67 27.84
C PRO A 633 24.81 -20.43 27.07
N ASP A 634 25.16 -21.38 26.21
CA ASP A 634 26.19 -21.20 25.18
C ASP A 634 25.65 -20.37 23.99
N VAL A 635 24.35 -20.52 23.69
CA VAL A 635 23.66 -19.83 22.58
C VAL A 635 22.19 -19.57 22.91
N VAL A 636 21.67 -18.44 22.43
CA VAL A 636 20.25 -18.07 22.51
C VAL A 636 19.58 -18.29 21.15
N LEU A 637 18.50 -19.06 21.12
CA LEU A 637 17.65 -19.27 19.95
C LEU A 637 16.34 -18.52 20.13
N VAL A 638 15.97 -17.70 19.15
CA VAL A 638 14.78 -16.85 19.22
C VAL A 638 13.81 -17.21 18.10
N GLY A 639 12.58 -17.53 18.46
CA GLY A 639 11.48 -17.72 17.50
C GLY A 639 10.55 -16.50 17.49
N ILE A 640 10.21 -16.02 16.29
CA ILE A 640 9.26 -14.92 16.08
C ILE A 640 8.32 -15.30 14.93
N GLY A 641 7.02 -15.44 15.23
CA GLY A 641 6.03 -16.04 14.33
C GLY A 641 5.74 -17.51 14.66
N THR A 642 4.54 -17.98 14.29
CA THR A 642 4.01 -19.31 14.66
C THR A 642 4.92 -20.45 14.18
N GLU A 643 5.14 -20.56 12.87
CA GLU A 643 5.93 -21.64 12.26
C GLU A 643 7.41 -21.56 12.64
N LEU A 644 7.96 -20.34 12.72
CA LEU A 644 9.37 -20.11 13.01
C LEU A 644 9.71 -20.47 14.47
N THR A 645 8.77 -20.22 15.38
CA THR A 645 8.88 -20.62 16.79
C THR A 645 8.80 -22.13 16.94
N PHE A 646 7.93 -22.80 16.17
CA PHE A 646 7.86 -24.25 16.14
C PHE A 646 9.21 -24.87 15.69
N GLU A 647 9.82 -24.36 14.62
CA GLU A 647 11.12 -24.85 14.14
C GLU A 647 12.26 -24.60 15.15
N VAL A 648 12.23 -23.49 15.91
CA VAL A 648 13.19 -23.21 17.00
C VAL A 648 13.07 -24.22 18.14
N ILE A 649 11.85 -24.53 18.58
CA ILE A 649 11.61 -25.51 19.64
C ILE A 649 12.07 -26.88 19.17
N ARG A 650 11.82 -27.21 17.90
CA ARG A 650 12.20 -28.52 17.38
C ARG A 650 13.71 -28.64 17.20
N ALA A 651 14.39 -27.56 16.83
CA ALA A 651 15.85 -27.49 16.87
C ALA A 651 16.40 -27.69 18.29
N ALA A 652 15.82 -27.03 19.29
CA ALA A 652 16.24 -27.18 20.69
C ALA A 652 16.09 -28.63 21.19
N ALA A 653 15.00 -29.30 20.81
CA ALA A 653 14.79 -30.71 21.11
C ALA A 653 15.84 -31.62 20.44
N LEU A 654 16.15 -31.38 19.15
CA LEU A 654 17.17 -32.12 18.41
C LEU A 654 18.57 -31.94 19.01
N LEU A 655 18.93 -30.71 19.40
CA LEU A 655 20.21 -30.40 20.02
C LEU A 655 20.35 -31.07 21.39
N ARG A 656 19.28 -31.11 22.19
CA ARG A 656 19.29 -31.79 23.49
C ARG A 656 19.62 -33.28 23.38
N GLU A 657 19.20 -33.92 22.29
CA GLU A 657 19.45 -35.34 22.04
C GLU A 657 20.85 -35.60 21.44
N ARG A 658 21.26 -34.80 20.45
CA ARG A 658 22.46 -35.08 19.64
C ARG A 658 23.72 -34.36 20.10
N VAL A 659 23.54 -33.27 20.84
CA VAL A 659 24.60 -32.39 21.35
C VAL A 659 24.27 -32.02 22.81
N PRO A 660 24.12 -33.01 23.72
CA PRO A 660 23.74 -32.76 25.11
C PRO A 660 24.70 -31.81 25.86
N GLU A 661 25.94 -31.69 25.40
CA GLU A 661 26.94 -30.75 25.89
C GLU A 661 26.64 -29.27 25.56
N LEU A 662 25.77 -28.98 24.58
CA LEU A 662 25.41 -27.62 24.17
C LEU A 662 24.27 -27.05 25.04
N ARG A 663 24.52 -25.96 25.75
CA ARG A 663 23.51 -25.28 26.57
C ARG A 663 22.72 -24.26 25.75
N VAL A 664 21.42 -24.48 25.60
CA VAL A 664 20.55 -23.63 24.77
C VAL A 664 19.55 -22.87 25.63
N ARG A 665 19.42 -21.56 25.40
CA ARG A 665 18.26 -20.77 25.86
C ARG A 665 17.31 -20.53 24.70
N VAL A 666 16.04 -20.85 24.87
CA VAL A 666 14.98 -20.54 23.90
C VAL A 666 14.20 -19.32 24.36
N VAL A 667 14.04 -18.35 23.47
CA VAL A 667 13.24 -17.14 23.66
C VAL A 667 12.18 -17.09 22.57
N ASN A 668 10.97 -16.67 22.92
CA ASN A 668 9.98 -16.22 21.95
C ASN A 668 9.71 -14.73 22.13
N VAL A 669 9.45 -14.05 21.01
CA VAL A 669 9.02 -12.65 20.98
C VAL A 669 7.69 -12.59 20.25
N THR A 670 6.67 -12.07 20.94
CA THR A 670 5.33 -11.86 20.36
C THR A 670 5.06 -10.40 20.02
N ASP A 671 5.63 -9.43 20.72
CA ASP A 671 5.58 -8.01 20.37
C ASP A 671 6.92 -7.62 19.74
N LEU A 672 6.90 -7.40 18.44
CA LEU A 672 8.13 -7.13 17.68
C LEU A 672 8.78 -5.80 18.11
N MET A 673 7.99 -4.87 18.67
CA MET A 673 8.45 -3.52 19.00
C MET A 673 9.40 -3.48 20.20
N ILE A 674 9.46 -4.55 21.01
CA ILE A 674 10.34 -4.61 22.19
C ILE A 674 11.82 -4.65 21.82
N LEU A 675 12.13 -5.06 20.57
CA LEU A 675 13.50 -5.26 20.08
C LEU A 675 14.21 -3.95 19.75
N SER A 676 13.44 -2.94 19.30
CA SER A 676 13.91 -1.58 19.00
C SER A 676 14.76 -1.01 20.12
N ARG A 677 15.71 -0.12 19.84
CA ARG A 677 16.45 0.61 20.88
C ARG A 677 15.48 1.34 21.83
N GLU A 678 15.83 1.43 23.11
CA GLU A 678 15.00 1.98 24.20
C GLU A 678 14.29 3.31 23.88
N THR A 679 14.94 4.22 23.15
CA THR A 679 14.38 5.54 22.80
C THR A 679 13.63 5.57 21.47
N SER A 680 13.63 4.48 20.70
CA SER A 680 13.07 4.42 19.35
C SER A 680 11.58 4.10 19.32
N HIS A 681 11.07 3.36 20.32
CA HIS A 681 9.65 2.98 20.37
C HIS A 681 9.15 2.90 21.82
N PRO A 682 7.88 3.27 22.13
CA PRO A 682 7.36 3.23 23.51
C PRO A 682 7.36 1.86 24.21
N HIS A 683 7.36 0.77 23.44
CA HIS A 683 7.43 -0.61 23.95
C HIS A 683 8.87 -1.17 23.99
N ALA A 684 9.86 -0.43 23.49
CA ALA A 684 11.23 -0.90 23.43
C ALA A 684 11.76 -1.25 24.83
N LEU A 685 12.42 -2.41 24.97
CA LEU A 685 13.07 -2.76 26.23
C LEU A 685 14.23 -1.80 26.52
N SER A 686 14.51 -1.57 27.79
CA SER A 686 15.81 -1.03 28.18
C SER A 686 16.93 -1.96 27.76
N ASP A 687 18.15 -1.46 27.61
CA ASP A 687 19.31 -2.31 27.28
C ASP A 687 19.53 -3.39 28.35
N GLU A 688 19.25 -3.09 29.62
CA GLU A 688 19.30 -4.08 30.71
C GLU A 688 18.26 -5.19 30.53
N ALA A 689 17.00 -4.83 30.25
CA ALA A 689 15.93 -5.82 30.06
C ALA A 689 16.16 -6.66 28.79
N PHE A 690 16.66 -6.04 27.71
CA PHE A 690 17.08 -6.74 26.51
C PHE A 690 18.18 -7.76 26.82
N ASN A 691 19.22 -7.36 27.56
CA ASN A 691 20.31 -8.26 27.96
C ASN A 691 19.85 -9.33 28.96
N ALA A 692 18.88 -9.06 29.83
CA ALA A 692 18.31 -10.09 30.70
C ALA A 692 17.65 -11.20 29.87
N LEU A 693 16.90 -10.82 28.83
CA LEU A 693 16.20 -11.73 27.93
C LEU A 693 17.18 -12.49 27.02
N PHE A 694 18.05 -11.77 26.31
CA PHE A 694 18.92 -12.32 25.25
C PHE A 694 20.37 -12.57 25.69
N THR A 695 20.70 -12.38 26.97
CA THR A 695 22.06 -12.31 27.54
C THR A 695 22.84 -11.08 27.06
N ALA A 696 23.90 -10.68 27.76
CA ALA A 696 24.73 -9.54 27.35
C ALA A 696 25.74 -9.89 26.24
N GLU A 697 26.26 -11.12 26.22
CA GLU A 697 27.42 -11.47 25.38
C GLU A 697 27.27 -12.79 24.60
N ARG A 698 26.25 -13.61 24.89
CA ARG A 698 26.13 -14.92 24.21
C ARG A 698 25.65 -14.71 22.77
N PRO A 699 26.06 -15.55 21.82
CA PRO A 699 25.52 -15.54 20.46
C PRO A 699 24.00 -15.69 20.46
N ILE A 700 23.33 -14.94 19.59
CA ILE A 700 21.88 -14.95 19.43
C ILE A 700 21.56 -15.33 17.99
N HIS A 701 20.67 -16.31 17.80
CA HIS A 701 20.13 -16.66 16.51
C HIS A 701 18.63 -16.39 16.47
N PHE A 702 18.21 -15.41 15.66
CA PHE A 702 16.81 -15.14 15.39
C PHE A 702 16.33 -15.95 14.19
N ASN A 703 15.21 -16.65 14.38
CA ASN A 703 14.40 -17.22 13.31
C ASN A 703 13.12 -16.40 13.19
N TYR A 704 13.02 -15.60 12.13
CA TYR A 704 12.06 -14.51 12.01
C TYR A 704 11.12 -14.69 10.82
N HIS A 705 9.85 -14.35 11.03
CA HIS A 705 8.79 -14.47 10.03
C HIS A 705 8.93 -13.52 8.84
N GLY A 706 9.27 -12.25 9.06
CA GLY A 706 9.32 -11.23 8.01
C GLY A 706 10.66 -11.22 7.24
N TYR A 707 11.09 -10.04 6.81
CA TYR A 707 12.38 -9.87 6.10
C TYR A 707 13.54 -9.50 7.04
N GLU A 708 14.73 -10.03 6.75
CA GLU A 708 15.95 -9.77 7.52
C GLU A 708 16.25 -8.27 7.70
N THR A 709 15.93 -7.44 6.69
CA THR A 709 16.16 -5.98 6.73
C THR A 709 15.38 -5.30 7.85
N GLU A 710 14.18 -5.77 8.17
CA GLU A 710 13.34 -5.25 9.25
C GLU A 710 13.99 -5.49 10.60
N MET A 711 14.42 -6.74 10.83
CA MET A 711 15.11 -7.14 12.06
C MET A 711 16.43 -6.39 12.26
N LYS A 712 17.22 -6.23 11.18
CA LYS A 712 18.44 -5.41 11.22
C LYS A 712 18.14 -3.95 11.58
N GLY A 713 17.05 -3.39 11.06
CA GLY A 713 16.59 -2.05 11.40
C GLY A 713 16.18 -1.92 12.87
N LEU A 714 15.41 -2.86 13.39
CA LEU A 714 14.96 -2.88 14.80
C LEU A 714 16.13 -3.00 15.78
N LEU A 715 17.09 -3.89 15.48
CA LEU A 715 18.24 -4.13 16.34
C LEU A 715 19.34 -3.06 16.18
N PHE A 716 19.22 -2.15 15.20
CA PHE A 716 20.22 -1.13 14.97
C PHE A 716 20.37 -0.21 16.20
N GLY A 717 21.61 -0.02 16.64
CA GLY A 717 21.94 0.80 17.79
C GLY A 717 21.84 0.09 19.14
N ARG A 718 21.45 -1.20 19.19
CA ARG A 718 21.65 -2.05 20.38
C ARG A 718 23.14 -2.40 20.55
N PRO A 719 23.62 -2.60 21.79
CA PRO A 719 25.02 -2.94 22.04
C PRO A 719 25.34 -4.39 21.63
N GLN A 720 26.57 -4.64 21.15
CA GLN A 720 27.12 -5.97 20.85
C GLN A 720 26.28 -6.79 19.85
N MET A 721 25.87 -6.17 18.74
CA MET A 721 25.02 -6.82 17.72
C MET A 721 25.80 -7.73 16.75
N GLU A 722 27.14 -7.74 16.80
CA GLU A 722 27.99 -8.68 16.07
C GLU A 722 27.77 -10.15 16.47
N ARG A 723 27.19 -10.39 17.66
CA ARG A 723 26.82 -11.72 18.15
C ARG A 723 25.48 -12.22 17.60
N VAL A 724 24.76 -11.40 16.84
CA VAL A 724 23.44 -11.72 16.30
C VAL A 724 23.55 -12.32 14.90
N THR A 725 22.82 -13.41 14.67
CA THR A 725 22.56 -13.97 13.36
C THR A 725 21.04 -14.05 13.14
N ILE A 726 20.60 -13.87 11.89
CA ILE A 726 19.17 -13.84 11.54
C ILE A 726 18.93 -14.81 10.38
N ALA A 727 17.93 -15.66 10.50
CA ALA A 727 17.31 -16.39 9.42
C ALA A 727 15.86 -15.89 9.27
N SER A 728 15.41 -15.70 8.03
CA SER A 728 14.10 -15.11 7.76
C SER A 728 13.55 -15.56 6.41
N TYR A 729 12.39 -15.04 5.99
CA TYR A 729 11.96 -15.18 4.60
C TYR A 729 13.00 -14.55 3.65
N MET A 730 13.31 -15.24 2.55
CA MET A 730 14.41 -14.92 1.62
C MET A 730 13.94 -14.75 0.16
N GLU A 731 12.64 -14.57 -0.09
CA GLU A 731 12.07 -14.61 -1.46
C GLU A 731 12.29 -15.97 -2.15
N GLU A 732 12.28 -17.06 -1.39
CA GLU A 732 12.38 -18.41 -1.93
C GLU A 732 11.11 -19.18 -1.61
N GLY A 733 10.51 -19.81 -2.62
CA GLY A 733 9.33 -20.63 -2.44
C GLY A 733 8.62 -20.96 -3.74
N SER A 734 7.60 -21.79 -3.63
CA SER A 734 6.68 -22.21 -4.68
C SER A 734 5.56 -23.03 -4.02
N THR A 735 4.78 -23.77 -4.79
CA THR A 735 3.93 -24.84 -4.26
C THR A 735 4.83 -26.02 -3.86
N THR A 736 5.04 -26.22 -2.55
CA THR A 736 5.84 -27.32 -1.96
C THR A 736 5.28 -27.70 -0.58
N THR A 737 5.88 -28.68 0.09
CA THR A 737 5.48 -29.12 1.44
C THR A 737 5.84 -28.06 2.50
N PRO A 738 5.13 -28.03 3.66
CA PRO A 738 5.41 -27.07 4.73
C PRO A 738 6.88 -27.07 5.18
N PHE A 739 7.50 -28.25 5.34
CA PHE A 739 8.89 -28.29 5.77
C PHE A 739 9.88 -27.88 4.67
N ASP A 740 9.61 -28.20 3.40
CA ASP A 740 10.47 -27.73 2.31
C ASP A 740 10.44 -26.21 2.18
N MET A 741 9.32 -25.57 2.49
CA MET A 741 9.23 -24.10 2.58
C MET A 741 10.23 -23.52 3.58
N MET A 742 10.36 -24.18 4.74
CA MET A 742 11.35 -23.81 5.76
C MET A 742 12.79 -24.08 5.30
N LEU A 743 13.01 -25.17 4.56
CA LEU A 743 14.33 -25.49 3.99
C LEU A 743 14.74 -24.50 2.91
N ALA A 744 13.82 -24.07 2.04
CA ALA A 744 14.06 -23.12 0.96
C ALA A 744 14.54 -21.76 1.51
N ASN A 745 13.90 -21.29 2.58
CA ASN A 745 14.22 -20.03 3.24
C ASN A 745 15.31 -20.14 4.33
N ARG A 746 15.89 -21.34 4.52
CA ARG A 746 16.95 -21.59 5.52
C ARG A 746 16.54 -21.28 6.96
N VAL A 747 15.26 -21.46 7.28
CA VAL A 747 14.66 -21.24 8.60
C VAL A 747 14.25 -22.53 9.30
N SER A 748 14.51 -23.70 8.68
CA SER A 748 14.15 -24.99 9.27
C SER A 748 14.96 -25.33 10.52
N ARG A 749 14.46 -26.27 11.34
CA ARG A 749 15.10 -26.78 12.54
C ARG A 749 16.55 -27.22 12.34
N PHE A 750 16.89 -27.74 11.16
CA PHE A 750 18.27 -28.13 10.84
C PHE A 750 19.17 -26.90 10.64
N HIS A 751 18.69 -25.85 9.99
CA HIS A 751 19.42 -24.59 9.86
C HIS A 751 19.59 -23.90 11.21
N VAL A 752 18.53 -23.88 12.02
CA VAL A 752 18.58 -23.35 13.39
C VAL A 752 19.58 -24.15 14.25
N ALA A 753 19.59 -25.48 14.16
CA ALA A 753 20.56 -26.33 14.86
C ALA A 753 22.00 -26.08 14.39
N GLN A 754 22.23 -25.89 13.09
CA GLN A 754 23.54 -25.49 12.58
C GLN A 754 23.98 -24.12 13.12
N ALA A 755 23.07 -23.14 13.21
CA ALA A 755 23.37 -21.84 13.79
C ALA A 755 23.72 -21.96 15.28
N ALA A 756 22.99 -22.79 16.02
CA ALA A 756 23.26 -23.09 17.43
C ALA A 756 24.65 -23.69 17.64
N VAL A 757 25.04 -24.69 16.83
CA VAL A 757 26.37 -25.31 16.89
C VAL A 757 27.47 -24.30 16.54
N ARG A 758 27.27 -23.46 15.51
CA ARG A 758 28.24 -22.41 15.16
C ARG A 758 28.44 -21.40 16.28
N GLY A 759 27.34 -20.94 16.89
CA GLY A 759 27.37 -19.99 18.01
C GLY A 759 27.97 -20.62 19.28
N GLY A 760 27.48 -21.79 19.67
CA GLY A 760 27.94 -22.49 20.87
C GLY A 760 29.42 -22.86 20.84
N ALA A 761 29.95 -23.28 19.68
CA ALA A 761 31.37 -23.59 19.50
C ALA A 761 32.32 -22.40 19.77
N ILE A 762 31.80 -21.15 19.82
CA ILE A 762 32.61 -19.98 20.18
C ILE A 762 33.10 -20.11 21.62
N ARG A 763 32.33 -20.70 22.53
CA ARG A 763 32.68 -20.80 23.96
C ARG A 763 32.77 -22.23 24.49
N ASN A 764 32.01 -23.16 23.93
CA ASN A 764 31.99 -24.55 24.35
C ASN A 764 33.01 -25.37 23.52
N GLU A 765 34.06 -25.85 24.18
CA GLU A 765 35.17 -26.56 23.54
C GLU A 765 34.74 -27.94 23.02
N ASP A 766 33.88 -28.66 23.75
CA ASP A 766 33.37 -29.97 23.35
C ASP A 766 32.57 -29.86 22.04
N VAL A 767 31.71 -28.84 21.95
CA VAL A 767 30.96 -28.52 20.71
C VAL A 767 31.92 -28.08 19.60
N ARG A 768 33.00 -27.35 19.92
CA ARG A 768 33.97 -26.87 18.92
C ARG A 768 34.71 -28.01 18.24
N ILE A 769 35.11 -29.04 19.00
CA ILE A 769 35.81 -30.24 18.49
C ILE A 769 34.92 -30.98 17.49
N ARG A 770 33.63 -31.15 17.81
CA ARG A 770 32.64 -31.87 16.98
C ARG A 770 31.96 -30.99 15.93
N ARG A 771 32.29 -29.69 15.86
CA ARG A 771 31.57 -28.70 15.04
C ARG A 771 31.43 -29.14 13.59
N GLN A 772 32.52 -29.58 12.96
CA GLN A 772 32.49 -29.93 11.54
C GLN A 772 31.66 -31.19 11.26
N GLU A 773 31.76 -32.19 12.13
CA GLU A 773 30.96 -33.42 12.10
C GLU A 773 29.47 -33.09 12.20
N LEU A 774 29.06 -32.38 13.25
CA LEU A 774 27.66 -32.00 13.50
C LEU A 774 27.05 -31.19 12.36
N LEU A 775 27.80 -30.23 11.81
CA LEU A 775 27.35 -29.42 10.67
C LEU A 775 27.14 -30.29 9.41
N SER A 776 28.03 -31.25 9.17
CA SER A 776 27.93 -32.21 8.07
C SER A 776 26.74 -33.16 8.23
N GLU A 777 26.46 -33.62 9.45
CA GLU A 777 25.30 -34.45 9.73
C GLU A 777 23.97 -33.71 9.47
N PHE A 778 23.80 -32.49 10.00
CA PHE A 778 22.58 -31.71 9.72
C PHE A 778 22.44 -31.38 8.23
N ALA A 779 23.56 -31.18 7.51
CA ALA A 779 23.53 -30.99 6.07
C ALA A 779 23.10 -32.27 5.33
N HIS A 780 23.50 -33.44 5.83
CA HIS A 780 23.03 -34.72 5.33
C HIS A 780 21.53 -34.88 5.56
N ASP A 781 21.03 -34.60 6.77
CA ASP A 781 19.60 -34.70 7.11
C ASP A 781 18.73 -33.83 6.21
N MET A 782 19.16 -32.58 5.94
CA MET A 782 18.45 -31.69 5.01
C MET A 782 18.39 -32.26 3.59
N ASN A 783 19.50 -32.84 3.11
CA ASN A 783 19.55 -33.43 1.77
C ASN A 783 18.69 -34.69 1.66
N GLU A 784 18.72 -35.56 2.67
CA GLU A 784 17.88 -36.76 2.70
C GLU A 784 16.40 -36.39 2.81
N THR A 785 16.05 -35.39 3.63
CA THR A 785 14.69 -34.88 3.73
C THR A 785 14.19 -34.35 2.38
N ARG A 786 14.98 -33.53 1.68
CA ARG A 786 14.62 -33.04 0.33
C ARG A 786 14.48 -34.18 -0.68
N LYS A 787 15.38 -35.16 -0.67
CA LYS A 787 15.26 -36.35 -1.53
C LYS A 787 13.97 -37.10 -1.24
N TYR A 788 13.60 -37.22 0.03
CA TYR A 788 12.35 -37.84 0.44
C TYR A 788 11.14 -37.06 -0.09
N ILE A 789 11.09 -35.74 0.15
CA ILE A 789 9.99 -34.88 -0.33
C ILE A 789 9.84 -34.97 -1.84
N LEU A 790 10.94 -34.90 -2.59
CA LEU A 790 10.90 -35.02 -4.06
C LEU A 790 10.43 -36.40 -4.54
N ARG A 791 10.76 -37.46 -3.81
CA ARG A 791 10.39 -38.84 -4.16
C ARG A 791 8.95 -39.19 -3.75
N HIS A 792 8.49 -38.67 -2.62
CA HIS A 792 7.24 -39.08 -1.98
C HIS A 792 6.16 -38.01 -1.99
N HIS A 793 6.47 -36.78 -2.40
CA HIS A 793 5.56 -35.64 -2.47
C HIS A 793 4.89 -35.28 -1.13
N LYS A 794 5.54 -35.65 -0.01
CA LYS A 794 5.12 -35.33 1.36
C LYS A 794 6.34 -35.18 2.27
N ASP A 795 6.17 -34.50 3.39
CA ASP A 795 7.19 -34.47 4.44
C ASP A 795 7.35 -35.86 5.10
N PRO A 796 8.55 -36.21 5.60
CA PRO A 796 8.73 -37.40 6.43
C PRO A 796 7.80 -37.36 7.65
N ASP A 797 7.26 -38.51 8.05
CA ASP A 797 6.23 -38.55 9.11
C ASP A 797 6.77 -38.02 10.45
N ASP A 798 8.07 -38.19 10.75
CA ASP A 798 8.78 -37.66 11.93
C ASP A 798 9.09 -36.14 11.87
N ILE A 799 8.95 -35.54 10.69
CA ILE A 799 9.16 -34.12 10.42
C ILE A 799 7.83 -33.36 10.32
N ASP A 800 6.79 -34.04 9.84
CA ASP A 800 5.46 -33.51 9.57
C ASP A 800 4.87 -32.77 10.79
N ILE A 801 4.63 -31.48 10.59
CA ILE A 801 4.10 -30.53 11.58
C ILE A 801 2.66 -30.91 11.97
N ASP A 802 1.91 -31.49 11.03
CA ASP A 802 0.48 -31.75 11.18
C ASP A 802 0.22 -33.12 11.84
N ARG A 803 1.17 -34.07 11.79
CA ARG A 803 0.98 -35.46 12.28
C ARG A 803 1.66 -35.81 13.59
N ASN A 804 2.81 -35.21 13.93
CA ASN A 804 3.63 -35.67 15.07
C ASN A 804 3.72 -34.69 16.26
N GLY A 805 2.91 -33.63 16.28
CA GLY A 805 2.97 -32.57 17.29
C GLY A 805 2.01 -32.68 18.48
N SER A 806 1.89 -33.81 19.18
CA SER A 806 1.24 -33.76 20.51
C SER A 806 2.23 -33.11 21.49
N ALA A 807 1.97 -31.89 21.97
CA ALA A 807 2.89 -31.20 22.87
C ALA A 807 3.11 -31.95 24.22
N LYS A 808 2.28 -32.95 24.54
CA LYS A 808 2.44 -33.87 25.68
C LYS A 808 3.77 -34.62 25.74
N SER A 809 4.30 -35.14 24.61
CA SER A 809 5.58 -35.88 24.65
C SER A 809 6.80 -34.99 24.93
N TYR A 810 6.64 -33.67 24.79
CA TYR A 810 7.70 -32.67 24.93
C TYR A 810 7.69 -31.97 26.30
N LEU A 811 6.51 -31.88 26.93
CA LEU A 811 6.32 -31.27 28.25
C LEU A 811 6.72 -32.22 29.41
N ASP A 812 6.57 -33.54 29.24
CA ASP A 812 6.76 -34.52 30.33
C ASP A 812 8.22 -34.97 30.56
N ARG A 813 9.21 -34.53 29.77
CA ARG A 813 10.62 -34.93 29.95
C ARG A 813 11.40 -34.08 30.97
N SER A 814 10.73 -33.37 31.87
CA SER A 814 11.38 -32.56 32.92
C SER A 814 11.76 -33.34 34.19
N THR A 815 11.53 -34.65 34.25
CA THR A 815 11.93 -35.47 35.40
C THR A 815 12.45 -36.82 34.94
N HIS A 816 13.78 -36.99 34.86
CA HIS A 816 14.52 -38.17 35.33
C HIS A 816 15.99 -38.09 34.92
N SER A 817 16.85 -37.91 35.92
CA SER A 817 18.27 -38.21 35.87
C SER A 817 18.44 -39.72 35.98
N ASP A 818 18.96 -40.39 34.95
CA ASP A 818 19.72 -41.62 35.17
C ASP A 818 20.70 -41.90 34.01
N VAL A 819 21.95 -42.08 34.41
CA VAL A 819 23.13 -42.31 33.57
C VAL A 819 23.14 -43.76 33.10
N ARG A 820 23.25 -44.00 31.77
CA ARG A 820 23.67 -45.30 31.23
C ARG A 820 24.70 -45.14 30.11
N GLN A 821 25.79 -45.90 30.24
CA GLN A 821 26.97 -45.95 29.37
C GLN A 821 26.66 -46.57 27.99
N PRO A 822 27.44 -46.25 26.93
CA PRO A 822 27.26 -46.84 25.60
C PRO A 822 28.03 -48.17 25.45
N PRO A 823 27.53 -49.15 24.66
CA PRO A 823 28.30 -50.33 24.32
C PRO A 823 29.16 -50.12 23.06
N ASN A 824 30.39 -50.62 23.15
CA ASN A 824 31.35 -50.81 22.08
C ASN A 824 30.82 -51.74 20.97
N ASN A 825 31.10 -51.42 19.71
CA ASN A 825 31.82 -52.28 18.76
C ASN A 825 31.82 -51.70 17.33
N PHE A 826 33.02 -51.30 16.87
CA PHE A 826 33.37 -51.29 15.45
C PHE A 826 33.95 -52.67 15.07
N PRO A 827 33.93 -53.04 13.78
CA PRO A 827 35.24 -53.17 13.14
C PRO A 827 35.31 -52.66 11.68
N SER A 828 36.53 -52.33 11.31
CA SER A 828 37.09 -51.96 9.99
C SER A 828 38.50 -52.57 9.95
N PRO A 829 39.33 -52.57 8.88
CA PRO A 829 39.14 -52.79 7.43
C PRO A 829 40.18 -53.83 6.85
N TYR A 830 40.14 -54.18 5.55
CA TYR A 830 41.26 -54.13 4.56
C TYR A 830 41.22 -55.15 3.38
N ARG A 831 41.77 -54.66 2.23
CA ARG A 831 42.53 -55.32 1.13
C ARG A 831 41.77 -56.01 -0.01
N LEU A 832 42.21 -56.00 -1.28
CA LEU A 832 43.12 -55.20 -2.15
C LEU A 832 43.25 -56.03 -3.46
N LYS A 833 43.23 -55.43 -4.66
CA LYS A 833 44.38 -55.50 -5.61
C LYS A 833 44.15 -54.85 -6.98
N GLU A 834 45.29 -54.37 -7.48
CA GLU A 834 45.63 -53.51 -8.61
C GLU A 834 45.85 -54.24 -9.95
N ARG A 835 45.91 -53.46 -11.06
CA ARG A 835 47.04 -53.25 -12.02
C ARG A 835 46.48 -52.74 -13.38
N GLN A 836 47.09 -51.91 -14.23
CA GLN A 836 48.34 -51.13 -14.29
C GLN A 836 48.28 -50.15 -15.50
N GLN A 837 48.97 -49.00 -15.38
CA GLN A 837 49.76 -48.23 -16.38
C GLN A 837 49.20 -47.60 -17.69
N GLN A 838 49.24 -46.25 -17.68
CA GLN A 838 49.84 -45.28 -18.64
C GLN A 838 49.89 -45.59 -20.15
N GLN A 839 49.18 -44.77 -20.94
CA GLN A 839 49.71 -44.15 -22.17
C GLN A 839 49.05 -42.76 -22.38
N GLN A 840 49.88 -41.74 -22.50
CA GLN A 840 49.49 -40.36 -22.85
C GLN A 840 49.06 -40.31 -24.32
N ILE A 841 47.82 -39.93 -24.56
CA ILE A 841 47.36 -39.34 -25.82
C ILE A 841 46.44 -38.18 -25.42
N PHE A 842 46.74 -36.96 -25.90
CA PHE A 842 45.86 -35.79 -25.74
C PHE A 842 44.43 -36.13 -26.18
N PRO A 843 43.38 -35.86 -25.38
CA PRO A 843 42.03 -35.80 -25.91
C PRO A 843 41.50 -34.37 -25.90
N THR A 844 41.01 -33.97 -27.07
CA THR A 844 39.95 -32.99 -27.26
C THR A 844 38.89 -33.06 -26.14
N PRO A 845 38.26 -31.92 -25.76
CA PRO A 845 37.31 -31.88 -24.67
C PRO A 845 36.14 -32.86 -24.94
N PRO A 846 35.61 -33.55 -23.92
CA PRO A 846 34.57 -34.54 -24.10
C PRO A 846 33.32 -33.88 -24.70
N LEU A 847 32.64 -34.59 -25.60
CA LEU A 847 31.35 -34.18 -26.20
C LEU A 847 30.33 -33.70 -25.15
N SER A 848 30.41 -34.18 -23.90
CA SER A 848 29.56 -33.76 -22.78
C SER A 848 29.81 -32.32 -22.30
N ALA A 849 31.06 -31.84 -22.31
CA ALA A 849 31.41 -30.47 -21.92
C ALA A 849 30.99 -29.46 -23.00
N ILE A 850 31.10 -29.83 -24.27
CA ILE A 850 30.64 -29.02 -25.41
C ILE A 850 29.11 -28.91 -25.39
N MET A 851 28.40 -30.01 -25.11
CA MET A 851 26.93 -29.99 -24.98
C MET A 851 26.45 -29.17 -23.77
N ALA A 852 27.17 -29.19 -22.65
CA ALA A 852 26.85 -28.38 -21.47
C ALA A 852 27.04 -26.87 -21.73
N ALA A 853 28.12 -26.48 -22.42
CA ALA A 853 28.36 -25.09 -22.79
C ALA A 853 27.28 -24.57 -23.76
N LEU A 854 26.85 -25.37 -24.75
CA LEU A 854 25.78 -24.98 -25.69
C LEU A 854 24.44 -24.67 -25.00
N ASN A 855 24.19 -25.19 -23.80
CA ASN A 855 23.01 -24.85 -23.01
C ASN A 855 23.02 -23.41 -22.46
N LYS A 856 24.16 -22.70 -22.54
CA LYS A 856 24.25 -21.26 -22.26
C LYS A 856 23.80 -20.38 -23.42
N ILE A 857 23.59 -20.97 -24.60
CA ILE A 857 22.98 -20.28 -25.74
C ILE A 857 21.49 -20.61 -25.76
N ALA A 858 20.66 -19.58 -25.83
CA ALA A 858 19.20 -19.71 -25.81
C ALA A 858 18.71 -20.66 -26.91
N ALA A 859 17.77 -21.55 -26.57
CA ALA A 859 17.29 -22.61 -27.47
C ALA A 859 16.70 -22.09 -28.78
N ASN A 860 16.10 -20.90 -28.74
CA ASN A 860 15.49 -20.21 -29.88
C ASN A 860 16.48 -19.30 -30.64
N SER A 861 17.76 -19.30 -30.29
CA SER A 861 18.76 -18.49 -30.98
C SER A 861 19.36 -19.23 -32.18
N PRO A 862 19.47 -18.59 -33.35
CA PRO A 862 20.24 -19.11 -34.48
C PRO A 862 21.70 -19.44 -34.12
N SER A 863 22.30 -18.69 -33.17
CA SER A 863 23.66 -18.93 -32.69
C SER A 863 23.82 -20.26 -31.96
N ARG A 864 22.74 -20.93 -31.54
CA ARG A 864 22.84 -22.26 -30.92
C ARG A 864 23.10 -23.37 -31.95
N GLN A 865 22.61 -23.20 -33.18
CA GLN A 865 22.77 -24.18 -34.24
C GLN A 865 24.17 -24.12 -34.85
N ASN A 866 24.72 -22.91 -35.02
CA ASN A 866 26.06 -22.66 -35.54
C ASN A 866 26.71 -21.48 -34.77
N PRO A 867 27.23 -21.71 -33.55
CA PRO A 867 27.86 -20.64 -32.77
C PRO A 867 29.18 -20.19 -33.42
N SER A 868 29.43 -18.89 -33.40
CA SER A 868 30.75 -18.35 -33.75
C SER A 868 31.82 -18.77 -32.73
N GLU A 869 33.10 -18.62 -33.07
CA GLU A 869 34.22 -18.90 -32.17
C GLU A 869 34.13 -18.08 -30.86
N LEU A 870 33.71 -16.82 -30.98
CA LEU A 870 33.46 -15.93 -29.83
C LEU A 870 32.33 -16.46 -28.95
N GLU A 871 31.20 -16.84 -29.54
CA GLU A 871 30.03 -17.34 -28.81
C GLU A 871 30.32 -18.69 -28.15
N THR A 872 31.09 -19.55 -28.80
CA THR A 872 31.55 -20.83 -28.24
C THR A 872 32.46 -20.59 -27.04
N SER A 873 33.41 -19.67 -27.15
CA SER A 873 34.31 -19.28 -26.06
C SER A 873 33.57 -18.67 -24.88
N LEU A 874 32.56 -17.82 -25.15
CA LEU A 874 31.72 -17.20 -24.13
C LEU A 874 30.80 -18.22 -23.43
N ALA A 875 30.20 -19.13 -24.19
CA ALA A 875 29.37 -20.20 -23.65
C ALA A 875 30.18 -21.13 -22.72
N GLY A 876 31.41 -21.47 -23.13
CA GLY A 876 32.37 -22.17 -22.27
C GLY A 876 32.70 -21.37 -21.00
N ALA A 877 33.00 -20.08 -21.13
CA ALA A 877 33.25 -19.20 -19.97
C ALA A 877 32.08 -19.13 -18.98
N LEU A 878 30.85 -19.02 -19.46
CA LEU A 878 29.67 -19.00 -18.59
C LEU A 878 29.41 -20.35 -17.92
N SER A 879 29.67 -21.46 -18.62
CA SER A 879 29.57 -22.81 -18.06
C SER A 879 30.66 -23.08 -17.01
N ASP A 880 31.88 -22.61 -17.26
CA ASP A 880 33.00 -22.72 -16.32
C ASP A 880 32.71 -21.91 -15.05
N LEU A 881 32.23 -20.67 -15.19
CA LEU A 881 31.85 -19.83 -14.06
C LEU A 881 30.68 -20.41 -13.27
N GLU A 882 29.67 -20.99 -13.95
CA GLU A 882 28.59 -21.70 -13.25
C GLU A 882 29.14 -22.88 -12.43
N THR A 883 30.09 -23.64 -12.99
CA THR A 883 30.56 -24.87 -12.36
C THR A 883 31.55 -24.60 -11.23
N ASN A 884 32.46 -23.65 -11.45
CA ASN A 884 33.66 -23.46 -10.61
C ASN A 884 33.58 -22.23 -9.71
N THR A 885 32.55 -21.39 -9.81
CA THR A 885 32.39 -20.18 -8.98
C THR A 885 31.11 -20.30 -8.13
N PRO A 886 31.22 -20.80 -6.87
CA PRO A 886 30.05 -21.15 -6.05
C PRO A 886 29.03 -20.02 -5.84
N ASP A 887 29.48 -18.77 -5.76
CA ASP A 887 28.65 -17.56 -5.64
C ASP A 887 27.87 -17.21 -6.92
N LEU A 888 28.38 -17.61 -8.09
CA LEU A 888 27.73 -17.38 -9.39
C LEU A 888 26.90 -18.57 -9.87
N LYS A 889 27.10 -19.77 -9.32
CA LYS A 889 26.47 -21.02 -9.77
C LYS A 889 24.95 -20.95 -9.83
N ALA A 890 24.30 -20.59 -8.72
CA ALA A 890 22.83 -20.55 -8.64
C ALA A 890 22.25 -19.49 -9.59
N ALA A 891 22.91 -18.33 -9.69
CA ALA A 891 22.45 -17.22 -10.51
C ALA A 891 22.71 -17.43 -12.00
N LEU A 892 23.81 -18.05 -12.41
CA LEU A 892 24.14 -18.32 -13.82
C LEU A 892 23.38 -19.52 -14.38
N ARG A 893 23.00 -20.50 -13.56
CA ARG A 893 22.30 -21.72 -14.01
C ARG A 893 21.09 -21.46 -14.92
N PRO A 894 20.11 -20.58 -14.57
CA PRO A 894 18.96 -20.29 -15.42
C PRO A 894 19.27 -19.32 -16.58
N LEU A 895 20.46 -18.73 -16.63
CA LEU A 895 20.79 -17.66 -17.57
C LEU A 895 21.35 -18.20 -18.89
N GLN A 896 20.79 -17.67 -19.97
CA GLN A 896 21.19 -17.97 -21.34
C GLN A 896 21.35 -16.66 -22.12
N PHE A 897 22.31 -16.60 -23.04
CA PHE A 897 22.43 -15.48 -23.98
C PHE A 897 21.92 -15.87 -25.37
N VAL A 898 21.45 -14.90 -26.14
CA VAL A 898 20.98 -15.07 -27.51
C VAL A 898 22.16 -15.08 -28.47
N SER A 899 23.00 -14.04 -28.46
CA SER A 899 24.14 -13.93 -29.37
C SER A 899 25.21 -13.03 -28.77
N ALA A 900 26.45 -13.11 -29.25
CA ALA A 900 27.52 -12.18 -28.87
C ALA A 900 28.15 -11.52 -30.09
N ARG A 901 28.59 -10.27 -29.95
CA ARG A 901 29.29 -9.53 -31.02
C ARG A 901 30.49 -8.78 -30.47
N GLU A 902 31.54 -8.74 -31.26
CA GLU A 902 32.72 -7.92 -30.98
C GLU A 902 32.62 -6.60 -31.76
N ILE A 903 32.84 -5.48 -31.07
CA ILE A 903 32.77 -4.13 -31.63
C ILE A 903 34.09 -3.42 -31.32
N GLU A 904 34.71 -2.82 -32.32
CA GLU A 904 35.87 -1.95 -32.12
C GLU A 904 35.44 -0.66 -31.45
N VAL A 905 36.06 -0.36 -30.30
CA VAL A 905 35.86 0.86 -29.52
C VAL A 905 37.22 1.57 -29.51
N GLY A 906 37.29 2.81 -30.01
CA GLY A 906 38.54 3.48 -30.43
C GLY A 906 39.77 3.34 -29.51
N HIS A 907 40.96 3.65 -30.04
CA HIS A 907 42.27 3.43 -29.41
C HIS A 907 42.68 1.95 -29.27
N GLY A 908 42.32 1.12 -30.25
CA GLY A 908 42.77 -0.28 -30.34
C GLY A 908 42.08 -1.26 -29.38
N LYS A 909 41.07 -0.80 -28.63
CA LYS A 909 40.28 -1.63 -27.71
C LYS A 909 39.07 -2.24 -28.41
N LYS A 910 38.56 -3.34 -27.86
CA LYS A 910 37.37 -4.04 -28.35
C LYS A 910 36.34 -4.16 -27.24
N ALA A 911 35.07 -4.26 -27.60
CA ALA A 911 33.98 -4.51 -26.67
C ALA A 911 33.22 -5.77 -27.11
N ILE A 912 33.00 -6.70 -26.18
CA ILE A 912 32.10 -7.84 -26.36
C ILE A 912 30.71 -7.42 -25.87
N VAL A 913 29.76 -7.39 -26.79
CA VAL A 913 28.34 -7.15 -26.51
C VAL A 913 27.60 -8.48 -26.46
N ILE A 914 27.10 -8.83 -25.28
CA ILE A 914 26.34 -10.05 -25.02
C ILE A 914 24.85 -9.70 -25.06
N PHE A 915 24.15 -10.23 -26.05
CA PHE A 915 22.70 -10.06 -26.17
C PHE A 915 21.98 -11.16 -25.39
N VAL A 916 21.14 -10.80 -24.43
CA VAL A 916 20.39 -11.75 -23.59
C VAL A 916 18.89 -11.67 -23.86
N PRO A 917 18.09 -12.71 -23.60
CA PRO A 917 16.64 -12.63 -23.72
C PRO A 917 16.08 -11.54 -22.79
N VAL A 918 15.11 -10.75 -23.26
CA VAL A 918 14.49 -9.66 -22.47
C VAL A 918 14.03 -10.13 -21.08
N PRO A 919 13.38 -11.30 -20.91
CA PRO A 919 12.96 -11.77 -19.59
C PRO A 919 14.12 -12.10 -18.65
N LEU A 920 15.30 -12.44 -19.19
CA LEU A 920 16.47 -12.83 -18.41
C LEU A 920 17.38 -11.65 -18.06
N LEU A 921 17.15 -10.45 -18.63
CA LEU A 921 17.99 -9.28 -18.41
C LEU A 921 18.15 -8.94 -16.93
N GLN A 922 17.06 -8.98 -16.16
CA GLN A 922 17.10 -8.72 -14.72
C GLN A 922 17.94 -9.76 -13.97
N GLY A 923 17.92 -11.02 -14.40
CA GLY A 923 18.77 -12.06 -13.84
C GLY A 923 20.25 -11.82 -14.14
N PHE A 924 20.59 -11.35 -15.35
CA PHE A 924 21.95 -10.92 -15.67
C PHE A 924 22.37 -9.68 -14.86
N HIS A 925 21.50 -8.67 -14.71
CA HIS A 925 21.76 -7.46 -13.93
C HIS A 925 22.14 -7.77 -12.47
N LYS A 926 21.43 -8.72 -11.82
CA LYS A 926 21.73 -9.16 -10.45
C LYS A 926 23.18 -9.60 -10.23
N VAL A 927 23.83 -10.16 -11.25
CA VAL A 927 25.22 -10.64 -11.17
C VAL A 927 26.18 -9.87 -12.06
N GLN A 928 25.72 -8.84 -12.77
CA GLN A 928 26.46 -8.21 -13.87
C GLN A 928 27.81 -7.63 -13.43
N GLN A 929 27.87 -6.92 -12.30
CA GLN A 929 29.13 -6.36 -11.81
C GLN A 929 30.21 -7.45 -11.62
N ARG A 930 29.85 -8.56 -10.98
CA ARG A 930 30.75 -9.69 -10.71
C ARG A 930 31.05 -10.47 -12.00
N LEU A 931 30.02 -10.73 -12.81
CA LEU A 931 30.11 -11.48 -14.05
C LEU A 931 30.98 -10.75 -15.08
N THR A 932 30.78 -9.44 -15.28
CA THR A 932 31.59 -8.61 -16.17
C THR A 932 33.05 -8.65 -15.73
N ARG A 933 33.35 -8.55 -14.43
CA ARG A 933 34.73 -8.63 -13.93
C ARG A 933 35.40 -9.97 -14.25
N GLU A 934 34.70 -11.09 -14.07
CA GLU A 934 35.28 -12.41 -14.38
C GLU A 934 35.41 -12.67 -15.90
N LEU A 935 34.44 -12.18 -16.70
CA LEU A 935 34.52 -12.28 -18.15
C LEU A 935 35.64 -11.39 -18.71
N GLU A 936 35.85 -10.18 -18.20
CA GLU A 936 36.94 -9.29 -18.64
C GLU A 936 38.33 -9.80 -18.24
N LYS A 937 38.44 -10.59 -17.17
CA LYS A 937 39.68 -11.33 -16.87
C LYS A 937 39.97 -12.41 -17.91
N LYS A 938 38.92 -13.12 -18.38
CA LYS A 938 39.05 -14.21 -19.37
C LYS A 938 39.22 -13.69 -20.79
N PHE A 939 38.63 -12.54 -21.10
CA PHE A 939 38.72 -11.84 -22.38
C PHE A 939 39.50 -10.53 -22.18
N SER A 940 40.80 -10.65 -21.92
CA SER A 940 41.69 -9.51 -21.68
C SER A 940 41.61 -8.48 -22.81
N ASP A 941 41.77 -7.20 -22.44
CA ASP A 941 41.70 -6.05 -23.36
C ASP A 941 40.35 -5.82 -24.05
N ARG A 942 39.27 -6.45 -23.54
CA ARG A 942 37.90 -6.25 -24.05
C ARG A 942 36.95 -5.81 -22.96
N HIS A 943 36.16 -4.77 -23.24
CA HIS A 943 35.04 -4.39 -22.36
C HIS A 943 33.85 -5.34 -22.57
N VAL A 944 33.25 -5.83 -21.49
CA VAL A 944 32.07 -6.71 -21.59
C VAL A 944 30.80 -5.94 -21.22
N LEU A 945 29.86 -5.87 -22.17
CA LEU A 945 28.56 -5.21 -22.01
C LEU A 945 27.43 -6.22 -22.22
N ILE A 946 26.40 -6.15 -21.38
CA ILE A 946 25.24 -7.04 -21.43
C ILE A 946 24.00 -6.23 -21.80
N LEU A 947 23.30 -6.64 -22.85
CA LEU A 947 22.16 -5.93 -23.41
C LEU A 947 21.02 -6.90 -23.69
N ALA A 948 19.78 -6.50 -23.47
CA ALA A 948 18.66 -7.31 -23.91
C ALA A 948 18.47 -7.27 -25.44
N SER A 949 18.28 -8.45 -26.03
CA SER A 949 17.96 -8.67 -27.44
C SER A 949 16.55 -8.15 -27.76
N ARG A 950 16.48 -6.94 -28.30
CA ARG A 950 15.22 -6.27 -28.64
C ARG A 950 15.03 -6.19 -30.16
N ARG A 951 13.85 -6.57 -30.63
CA ARG A 951 13.44 -6.45 -32.04
C ARG A 951 12.66 -5.15 -32.25
N ILE A 952 13.10 -4.31 -33.18
CA ILE A 952 12.37 -3.12 -33.62
C ILE A 952 11.39 -3.55 -34.71
N LEU A 953 10.11 -3.19 -34.54
CA LEU A 953 9.10 -3.47 -35.56
C LEU A 953 8.88 -2.24 -36.44
N PRO A 954 8.74 -2.39 -37.76
CA PRO A 954 8.46 -1.27 -38.65
C PRO A 954 7.07 -0.66 -38.35
N ARG A 955 6.87 0.60 -38.72
CA ARG A 955 5.55 1.24 -38.60
C ARG A 955 4.62 0.61 -39.67
N PRO A 956 3.41 0.16 -39.31
CA PRO A 956 2.42 -0.27 -40.30
C PRO A 956 2.15 0.88 -41.28
N LYS A 957 2.32 0.65 -42.58
CA LYS A 957 2.06 1.65 -43.63
C LYS A 957 0.59 1.59 -44.04
N ARG A 958 -0.15 2.71 -43.95
CA ARG A 958 -1.56 2.84 -44.36
C ARG A 958 -1.74 3.05 -45.88
N SER A 959 -1.03 2.32 -46.73
CA SER A 959 -1.13 2.46 -48.19
C SER A 959 -1.62 1.17 -48.84
N ALA A 960 -2.60 1.27 -49.73
CA ALA A 960 -3.12 0.15 -50.53
C ALA A 960 -2.09 -0.47 -51.50
N ARG A 961 -0.93 0.19 -51.72
CA ARG A 961 0.21 -0.34 -52.51
C ARG A 961 1.34 -0.93 -51.64
N SER A 962 1.13 -1.05 -50.33
CA SER A 962 2.13 -1.58 -49.40
C SER A 962 2.23 -3.11 -49.51
N ARG A 963 3.41 -3.64 -49.87
CA ARG A 963 3.73 -5.09 -49.83
C ARG A 963 3.78 -5.70 -48.41
N SER A 964 3.44 -4.94 -47.37
CA SER A 964 3.45 -5.39 -45.97
C SER A 964 2.03 -5.76 -45.53
N SER A 965 1.81 -7.05 -45.21
CA SER A 965 0.55 -7.62 -44.69
C SER A 965 0.27 -7.33 -43.19
N GLN A 966 1.09 -6.51 -42.52
CA GLN A 966 0.93 -6.26 -41.08
C GLN A 966 -0.23 -5.29 -40.78
N THR A 967 -1.34 -5.85 -40.28
CA THR A 967 -2.52 -5.13 -39.79
C THR A 967 -2.47 -4.80 -38.30
N GLN A 968 -1.63 -5.50 -37.52
CA GLN A 968 -1.54 -5.35 -36.07
C GLN A 968 -0.81 -4.07 -35.64
N LYS A 969 -1.37 -3.36 -34.65
CA LYS A 969 -0.78 -2.16 -34.05
C LYS A 969 0.54 -2.52 -33.36
N ARG A 970 1.64 -1.86 -33.75
CA ARG A 970 2.98 -2.06 -33.15
C ARG A 970 3.00 -1.67 -31.66
N PRO A 971 3.45 -2.55 -30.74
CA PRO A 971 3.65 -2.23 -29.33
C PRO A 971 4.65 -1.09 -29.12
N ARG A 972 4.42 -0.20 -28.13
CA ARG A 972 5.32 0.93 -27.82
C ARG A 972 6.75 0.46 -27.51
N SER A 973 6.90 -0.64 -26.79
CA SER A 973 8.18 -1.28 -26.43
C SER A 973 9.00 -1.78 -27.63
N ARG A 974 8.37 -1.90 -28.81
CA ARG A 974 9.00 -2.34 -30.07
C ARG A 974 9.21 -1.19 -31.06
N THR A 975 9.00 0.05 -30.62
CA THR A 975 9.28 1.26 -31.42
C THR A 975 10.78 1.55 -31.45
N LEU A 976 11.26 2.20 -32.52
CA LEU A 976 12.67 2.61 -32.66
C LEU A 976 13.14 3.41 -31.43
N THR A 977 12.36 4.41 -31.02
CA THR A 977 12.69 5.28 -29.88
C THR A 977 12.77 4.51 -28.57
N ALA A 978 11.77 3.67 -28.25
CA ALA A 978 11.76 2.93 -26.99
C ALA A 978 12.89 1.88 -26.92
N VAL A 979 13.21 1.23 -28.03
CA VAL A 979 14.32 0.27 -28.08
C VAL A 979 15.67 0.99 -27.93
N HIS A 980 15.86 2.13 -28.60
CA HIS A 980 17.08 2.93 -28.46
C HIS A 980 17.25 3.45 -27.02
N GLU A 981 16.17 3.90 -26.38
CA GLU A 981 16.20 4.33 -24.99
C GLU A 981 16.53 3.19 -24.03
N ALA A 982 15.96 2.00 -24.25
CA ALA A 982 16.28 0.83 -23.43
C ALA A 982 17.73 0.36 -23.64
N ILE A 983 18.27 0.46 -24.85
CA ILE A 983 19.69 0.17 -25.12
C ILE A 983 20.60 1.16 -24.35
N LEU A 984 20.23 2.45 -24.25
CA LEU A 984 21.01 3.40 -23.44
C LEU A 984 21.12 2.95 -21.99
N THR A 985 20.01 2.54 -21.39
CA THR A 985 19.96 2.08 -20.00
C THR A 985 20.77 0.81 -19.78
N ASP A 986 20.66 -0.18 -20.69
CA ASP A 986 21.41 -1.43 -20.56
C ASP A 986 22.94 -1.21 -20.68
N ILE A 987 23.39 -0.34 -21.58
CA ILE A 987 24.83 -0.09 -21.83
C ILE A 987 25.53 0.45 -20.59
N VAL A 988 24.86 1.33 -19.84
CA VAL A 988 25.46 2.02 -18.70
C VAL A 988 25.25 1.30 -17.38
N TYR A 989 24.43 0.23 -17.34
CA TYR A 989 24.19 -0.55 -16.12
C TYR A 989 25.52 -1.05 -15.52
N PRO A 990 25.76 -0.89 -14.21
CA PRO A 990 24.79 -0.55 -13.14
C PRO A 990 24.56 0.94 -12.89
N VAL A 991 25.17 1.83 -13.67
CA VAL A 991 25.13 3.28 -13.43
C VAL A 991 23.82 3.89 -13.93
N GLU A 992 23.20 4.69 -13.08
CA GLU A 992 21.95 5.38 -13.41
C GLU A 992 22.20 6.62 -14.29
N ILE A 993 21.29 6.83 -15.24
CA ILE A 993 21.22 8.04 -16.06
C ILE A 993 20.42 9.10 -15.28
N VAL A 994 21.09 10.15 -14.82
CA VAL A 994 20.46 11.26 -14.07
C VAL A 994 19.97 12.40 -14.97
N GLY A 995 20.41 12.45 -16.23
CA GLY A 995 19.99 13.48 -17.16
C GLY A 995 20.27 13.15 -18.63
N LYS A 996 19.52 13.76 -19.53
CA LYS A 996 19.71 13.66 -20.99
C LYS A 996 19.55 15.05 -21.61
N ARG A 997 20.52 15.51 -22.39
CA ARG A 997 20.51 16.81 -23.08
C ARG A 997 20.79 16.64 -24.56
N LEU A 998 19.89 17.08 -25.43
CA LEU A 998 20.13 17.08 -26.87
C LEU A 998 20.84 18.39 -27.26
N ARG A 999 22.06 18.31 -27.79
CA ARG A 999 22.76 19.46 -28.35
C ARG A 999 22.65 19.41 -29.87
N THR A 1000 22.13 20.48 -30.46
CA THR A 1000 22.15 20.68 -31.92
C THR A 1000 23.31 21.61 -32.24
N LYS A 1001 24.22 21.17 -33.11
CA LYS A 1001 25.32 22.00 -33.63
C LYS A 1001 24.80 22.90 -34.76
N GLU A 1002 25.56 23.92 -35.10
CA GLU A 1002 25.23 24.90 -36.16
C GLU A 1002 25.09 24.23 -37.54
N ASP A 1003 25.78 23.12 -37.77
CA ASP A 1003 25.66 22.27 -38.97
C ASP A 1003 24.37 21.42 -39.01
N GLY A 1004 23.47 21.57 -38.03
CA GLY A 1004 22.22 20.82 -37.90
C GLY A 1004 22.38 19.41 -37.31
N THR A 1005 23.60 18.95 -37.04
CA THR A 1005 23.84 17.64 -36.40
C THR A 1005 23.38 17.65 -34.94
N LYS A 1006 22.72 16.57 -34.52
CA LYS A 1006 22.19 16.42 -33.16
C LYS A 1006 23.00 15.37 -32.40
N VAL A 1007 23.61 15.78 -31.30
CA VAL A 1007 24.35 14.90 -30.39
C VAL A 1007 23.60 14.82 -29.07
N LEU A 1008 23.21 13.61 -28.66
CA LEU A 1008 22.59 13.37 -27.36
C LEU A 1008 23.69 13.23 -26.30
N LYS A 1009 23.66 14.10 -25.30
CA LYS A 1009 24.49 14.01 -24.10
C LYS A 1009 23.70 13.27 -23.02
N VAL A 1010 24.33 12.29 -22.36
CA VAL A 1010 23.75 11.50 -21.28
C VAL A 1010 24.59 11.73 -20.04
N ILE A 1011 23.95 12.18 -18.96
CA ILE A 1011 24.59 12.50 -17.69
C ILE A 1011 24.42 11.31 -16.76
N LEU A 1012 25.52 10.76 -16.28
CA LEU A 1012 25.58 9.60 -15.38
C LEU A 1012 25.74 10.00 -13.91
N HIS A 1013 25.25 9.18 -12.98
CA HIS A 1013 25.31 9.49 -11.55
C HIS A 1013 26.77 9.56 -11.02
N GLU A 1014 27.16 10.64 -10.33
CA GLU A 1014 28.57 10.92 -9.99
C GLU A 1014 29.22 9.92 -9.01
N LYS A 1015 28.44 9.30 -8.11
CA LYS A 1015 28.94 8.29 -7.14
C LYS A 1015 29.61 7.08 -7.79
N GLU A 1016 29.28 6.76 -9.04
CA GLU A 1016 29.80 5.59 -9.75
C GLU A 1016 30.99 5.93 -10.68
N ARG A 1017 31.45 7.20 -10.70
CA ARG A 1017 32.54 7.66 -11.57
C ARG A 1017 33.79 6.79 -11.45
N GLY A 1018 34.19 6.45 -10.22
CA GLY A 1018 35.42 5.68 -9.96
C GLY A 1018 35.48 4.30 -10.62
N GLY A 1019 34.33 3.69 -10.96
CA GLY A 1019 34.27 2.34 -11.55
C GLY A 1019 34.13 2.28 -13.07
N VAL A 1020 33.59 3.33 -13.70
CA VAL A 1020 33.19 3.26 -15.13
C VAL A 1020 33.67 4.42 -16.01
N ASP A 1021 34.39 5.40 -15.47
CA ASP A 1021 34.87 6.57 -16.24
C ASP A 1021 35.73 6.17 -17.46
N HIS A 1022 36.54 5.13 -17.32
CA HIS A 1022 37.34 4.58 -18.43
C HIS A 1022 36.52 3.88 -19.52
N ARG A 1023 35.19 3.70 -19.35
CA ARG A 1023 34.28 3.00 -20.29
C ARG A 1023 33.42 3.94 -21.12
N LEU A 1024 33.44 5.25 -20.87
CA LEU A 1024 32.52 6.21 -21.50
C LEU A 1024 32.60 6.21 -23.03
N ASP A 1025 33.80 6.10 -23.58
CA ASP A 1025 34.00 6.03 -25.04
C ASP A 1025 33.48 4.70 -25.62
N ALA A 1026 33.63 3.60 -24.88
CA ALA A 1026 33.10 2.30 -25.28
C ALA A 1026 31.56 2.31 -25.30
N TYR A 1027 30.92 2.96 -24.32
CA TYR A 1027 29.46 3.14 -24.30
C TYR A 1027 28.98 3.93 -25.52
N GLY A 1028 29.66 5.04 -25.84
CA GLY A 1028 29.33 5.89 -26.99
C GLY A 1028 29.44 5.14 -28.32
N GLU A 1029 30.54 4.41 -28.50
CA GLU A 1029 30.80 3.68 -29.75
C GLU A 1029 29.87 2.49 -29.93
N VAL A 1030 29.66 1.69 -28.88
CA VAL A 1030 28.72 0.56 -28.92
C VAL A 1030 27.31 1.06 -29.22
N TYR A 1031 26.85 2.13 -28.56
CA TYR A 1031 25.55 2.71 -28.86
C TYR A 1031 25.44 3.18 -30.31
N ARG A 1032 26.48 3.85 -30.83
CA ARG A 1032 26.54 4.32 -32.21
C ARG A 1032 26.46 3.18 -33.21
N ARG A 1033 27.21 2.10 -32.99
CA ARG A 1033 27.21 0.91 -33.86
C ARG A 1033 25.89 0.15 -33.84
N LEU A 1034 25.20 0.12 -32.70
CA LEU A 1034 23.92 -0.58 -32.57
C LEU A 1034 22.73 0.25 -33.09
N THR A 1035 22.77 1.57 -32.98
CA THR A 1035 21.60 2.44 -33.24
C THR A 1035 21.77 3.41 -34.41
N GLY A 1036 23.00 3.56 -34.92
CA GLY A 1036 23.35 4.57 -35.92
C GLY A 1036 23.35 6.01 -35.40
N ARG A 1037 23.20 6.23 -34.08
CA ARG A 1037 23.14 7.57 -33.47
C ARG A 1037 24.32 7.82 -32.54
N GLY A 1038 24.96 8.99 -32.67
CA GLY A 1038 26.03 9.41 -31.77
C GLY A 1038 25.49 9.86 -30.41
N VAL A 1039 26.10 9.36 -29.34
CA VAL A 1039 25.80 9.75 -27.94
C VAL A 1039 27.12 10.03 -27.22
N ARG A 1040 27.12 11.03 -26.36
CA ARG A 1040 28.23 11.35 -25.47
C ARG A 1040 27.80 11.14 -24.03
N PHE A 1041 28.51 10.29 -23.31
CA PHE A 1041 28.29 10.07 -21.88
C PHE A 1041 29.24 10.98 -21.08
N GLU A 1042 28.72 11.62 -20.03
CA GLU A 1042 29.51 12.48 -19.14
C GLU A 1042 28.98 12.39 -17.70
N PHE A 1043 29.85 12.66 -16.73
CA PHE A 1043 29.42 12.87 -15.34
C PHE A 1043 29.20 14.37 -15.09
N PRO A 1044 28.37 14.76 -14.10
CA PRO A 1044 28.21 16.15 -13.70
C PRO A 1044 29.58 16.81 -13.48
N GLN A 1045 29.79 17.98 -14.07
CA GLN A 1045 30.95 18.79 -13.72
C GLN A 1045 30.65 19.41 -12.36
N SER A 1046 31.44 19.08 -11.35
CA SER A 1046 31.41 19.76 -10.05
C SER A 1046 31.79 21.21 -10.32
N SER A 1047 30.81 22.12 -10.31
CA SER A 1047 31.05 23.56 -10.39
C SER A 1047 31.68 24.01 -9.08
N ALA A 1048 32.99 23.83 -8.96
CA ALA A 1048 33.79 24.80 -8.23
C ALA A 1048 33.87 26.05 -9.12
N THR A 1049 33.60 27.20 -8.50
CA THR A 1049 33.71 28.59 -9.00
C THR A 1049 32.63 29.15 -9.96
N GLU A 1050 32.07 30.28 -9.50
CA GLU A 1050 31.27 31.32 -10.17
C GLU A 1050 29.77 31.04 -10.43
N PHE A 1051 28.92 31.33 -9.44
CA PHE A 1051 28.14 32.59 -9.31
C PHE A 1051 27.38 32.63 -7.97
#